data_AF-A0A352JQE8-F1
#
_entry.id   AF-A0A352JQE8-F1
#
_cell.length_a   1.000
_cell.length_b   1.000
_cell.length_c   1.000
_cell.angle_alpha   90.00
_cell.angle_beta   90.00
_cell.angle_gamma   90.00
#
_symmetry.space_group_name_H-M   'P 1'
#
loop_
_entity.id
_entity.type
_entity.pdbx_description
1 polymer ?
#
loop_
_entity_poly.entity_id
_entity_poly.type
_entity_poly.pdbx_seq_one_letter_code
_entity_poly.pdbx_strand_id
1 'polypeptide(L)'
;MVQTGKIRLDQILQQEGLVTEAQINEALLRQKMQGGKFGSQLLYHRYIDEAGLVKALCIQFGCDGVLLSNREIPDNIIKMVPSKLAITRQVLPFEYDPKTVTLKIACGNPQDTNILNELDFISQGKKIKLYVAAELSLETAINRYYLGRDADLNDKLLLEIPDLSSPVEAKASRPLPARVSSRKGILLVTDEEYSGSLIGSILERDGYEVTVSNSLDEASEIITGQSFQAVFIKKSVDEAYGSLIDKLRRSSPRTEIRLFESSASLLINDEAFSSVEELLKKNLNLFISLLSSKDNLPDNHSATVGHYVEKLCRKLGLPVRDRLPILTAAYMHDLAKYYYRESQDDYRQIIGSSQKLLESFEYSSQVTDMLGMMYQDLKIDLTGILPLEVFGSNIVTIVDLFCQNIPFNRDFTLEKFDAVKKRLRDFSGKLFLGEVVEAFIGMIQEEILNLQTIGYLGQIGLYAVDPRLAYPLTLRLKNEGFRVGWESTSEKFVSSCNQEHPDLLLLILAGEPDAVIGAVEDLNQKGVDYRKHPTILLADSGSVARLASLFEKGIEDIMAAESNYELLIGKIRKMQARIEEQTGQLTAQEKIAGARGRLADMNIIDLMQALAPGRRTVRITISPLEDGNKLVIYLNKGEIINAELGELKGAEAIYEGMTWASGNWIVEPVVSEELPVRNNESSNDSILMEGAYRLDEKMRAGKL
;
A
#
# COMPACT_ATOMS: atom_id res chain seq x y z
N MET A 1 45.06 30.00 28.00
CA MET A 1 44.66 29.19 26.82
C MET A 1 43.27 29.65 26.42
N VAL A 2 43.16 30.31 25.27
CA VAL A 2 41.91 30.93 24.79
C VAL A 2 40.97 29.82 24.31
N GLN A 3 39.76 29.77 24.88
CA GLN A 3 38.66 28.99 24.32
C GLN A 3 38.27 29.63 22.98
N THR A 4 38.64 29.01 21.86
CA THR A 4 38.19 29.44 20.53
C THR A 4 36.72 29.11 20.40
N GLY A 5 35.85 30.11 20.59
CA GLY A 5 34.43 30.00 20.30
C GLY A 5 34.21 29.58 18.86
N LYS A 6 33.40 28.54 18.64
CA LYS A 6 33.07 28.00 17.32
C LYS A 6 32.44 29.13 16.48
N ILE A 7 33.17 29.63 15.49
CA ILE A 7 32.70 30.74 14.64
C ILE A 7 31.46 30.24 13.87
N ARG A 8 30.38 31.02 13.92
CA ARG A 8 29.11 30.64 13.30
C ARG A 8 29.13 30.94 11.80
N LEU A 9 28.49 30.09 11.01
CA LEU A 9 28.51 30.18 9.55
C LEU A 9 27.79 31.45 9.04
N ASP A 10 26.71 31.87 9.70
CA ASP A 10 25.99 33.11 9.43
C ASP A 10 26.90 34.34 9.50
N GLN A 11 27.74 34.43 10.53
CA GLN A 11 28.69 35.53 10.73
C GLN A 11 29.81 35.53 9.67
N ILE A 12 30.33 34.35 9.30
CA ILE A 12 31.37 34.23 8.27
C ILE A 12 30.82 34.68 6.91
N LEU A 13 29.60 34.23 6.57
CA LEU A 13 28.95 34.57 5.31
C LEU A 13 28.62 36.07 5.21
N GLN A 14 28.25 36.70 6.32
CA GLN A 14 28.04 38.15 6.40
C GLN A 14 29.35 38.94 6.31
N GLN A 15 30.41 38.50 6.99
CA GLN A 15 31.73 39.16 6.99
C GLN A 15 32.42 39.10 5.62
N GLU A 16 32.27 37.99 4.90
CA GLU A 16 32.77 37.83 3.53
C GLU A 16 31.90 38.54 2.48
N GLY A 17 30.78 39.16 2.89
CA GLY A 17 29.85 39.87 1.99
C GLY A 17 29.09 38.95 1.02
N LEU A 18 29.02 37.64 1.32
CA LEU A 18 28.41 36.64 0.44
C LEU A 18 26.88 36.61 0.55
N VAL A 19 26.34 37.04 1.69
CA VAL A 19 24.89 37.12 1.96
C VAL A 19 24.58 38.33 2.82
N THR A 20 23.37 38.88 2.67
CA THR A 20 22.86 40.00 3.49
C THR A 20 22.17 39.50 4.77
N GLU A 21 22.04 40.39 5.76
CA GLU A 21 21.35 40.07 7.03
C GLU A 21 19.88 39.67 6.82
N ALA A 22 19.21 40.29 5.83
CA ALA A 22 17.85 39.93 5.45
C ALA A 22 17.78 38.50 4.89
N GLN A 23 18.71 38.11 4.01
CA GLN A 23 18.79 36.76 3.44
C GLN A 23 19.15 35.71 4.51
N ILE A 24 19.98 36.05 5.48
CA ILE A 24 20.29 35.18 6.63
C ILE A 24 19.03 34.92 7.45
N ASN A 25 18.30 35.96 7.83
CA ASN A 25 17.08 35.84 8.63
C ASN A 25 16.00 35.03 7.90
N GLU A 26 15.86 35.26 6.60
CA GLU A 26 14.92 34.49 5.78
C GLU A 26 15.32 33.02 5.67
N ALA A 27 16.59 32.72 5.42
CA ALA A 27 17.08 31.34 5.36
C ALA A 27 16.99 30.62 6.71
N LEU A 28 17.18 31.31 7.84
CA LEU A 28 16.98 30.76 9.18
C LEU A 28 15.49 30.51 9.49
N LEU A 29 14.61 31.41 9.06
CA LEU A 29 13.16 31.24 9.23
C LEU A 29 12.67 30.05 8.40
N ARG A 30 13.17 29.89 7.17
CA ARG A 30 12.90 28.72 6.32
C ARG A 30 13.50 27.44 6.89
N GLN A 31 14.70 27.48 7.46
CA GLN A 31 15.29 26.34 8.16
C GLN A 31 14.41 25.86 9.32
N LYS A 32 13.78 26.79 10.06
CA LYS A 32 12.82 26.45 11.12
C LYS A 32 11.53 25.83 10.59
N MET A 33 11.06 26.24 9.40
CA MET A 33 9.82 25.73 8.80
C MET A 33 10.00 24.42 8.04
N GLN A 34 11.12 24.24 7.33
CA GLN A 34 11.35 23.16 6.36
C GLN A 34 12.42 22.15 6.82
N GLY A 35 13.20 22.47 7.86
CA GLY A 35 14.34 21.65 8.29
C GLY A 35 15.58 21.81 7.42
N GLY A 36 16.56 20.92 7.60
CA GLY A 36 17.84 20.94 6.87
C GLY A 36 18.90 21.90 7.46
N LYS A 37 20.09 21.97 6.85
CA LYS A 37 21.15 22.91 7.27
C LYS A 37 20.94 24.29 6.67
N PHE A 38 21.30 25.30 7.45
CA PHE A 38 21.27 26.72 7.04
C PHE A 38 21.94 26.98 5.68
N GLY A 39 23.13 26.40 5.44
CA GLY A 39 23.84 26.54 4.16
C GLY A 39 23.06 25.97 2.96
N SER A 40 22.37 24.85 3.16
CA SER A 40 21.56 24.20 2.12
C SER A 40 20.35 25.06 1.71
N GLN A 41 19.76 25.79 2.67
CA GLN A 41 18.66 26.75 2.42
C GLN A 41 19.14 27.96 1.61
N LEU A 42 20.33 28.47 1.91
CA LEU A 42 20.94 29.56 1.13
C LEU A 42 21.25 29.14 -0.32
N LEU A 43 21.76 27.92 -0.50
CA LEU A 43 22.09 27.38 -1.82
C LEU A 43 20.83 27.10 -2.65
N TYR A 44 19.79 26.53 -2.04
CA TYR A 44 18.51 26.22 -2.69
C TYR A 44 17.79 27.48 -3.21
N HIS A 45 17.89 28.61 -2.48
CA HIS A 45 17.28 29.89 -2.89
C HIS A 45 18.21 30.80 -3.70
N ARG A 46 19.37 30.28 -4.14
CA ARG A 46 20.39 31.02 -4.91
C ARG A 46 20.88 32.30 -4.24
N TYR A 47 20.79 32.37 -2.91
CA TYR A 47 21.37 33.48 -2.13
C TYR A 47 22.89 33.37 -2.07
N ILE A 48 23.41 32.17 -2.26
CA ILE A 48 24.83 31.88 -2.40
C ILE A 48 25.03 30.78 -3.45
N ASP A 49 26.17 30.78 -4.10
CA ASP A 49 26.62 29.69 -4.97
C ASP A 49 27.37 28.60 -4.18
N GLU A 50 27.55 27.42 -4.77
CA GLU A 50 28.26 26.31 -4.09
C GLU A 50 29.69 26.72 -3.73
N ALA A 51 30.34 27.49 -4.60
CA ALA A 51 31.69 28.00 -4.40
C ALA A 51 31.81 28.92 -3.18
N GLY A 52 30.90 29.88 -3.03
CA GLY A 52 30.84 30.78 -1.88
C GLY A 52 30.53 30.03 -0.59
N LEU A 53 29.60 29.08 -0.63
CA LEU A 53 29.24 28.28 0.55
C LEU A 53 30.40 27.39 1.02
N VAL A 54 31.06 26.68 0.10
CA VAL A 54 32.22 25.84 0.43
C VAL A 54 33.37 26.68 0.97
N LYS A 55 33.62 27.88 0.42
CA LYS A 55 34.65 28.80 0.94
C LYS A 55 34.37 29.18 2.41
N ALA A 56 33.13 29.51 2.74
CA ALA A 56 32.74 29.84 4.10
C ALA A 56 32.84 28.64 5.06
N LEU A 57 32.49 27.43 4.60
CA LEU A 57 32.65 26.19 5.36
C LEU A 57 34.13 25.85 5.61
N CYS A 58 35.03 26.13 4.65
CA CYS A 58 36.48 25.95 4.84
C CYS A 58 37.01 26.85 5.96
N ILE A 59 36.57 28.11 6.00
CA ILE A 59 36.92 29.06 7.07
C ILE A 59 36.36 28.58 8.42
N GLN A 60 35.11 28.09 8.42
CA GLN A 60 34.44 27.62 9.63
C GLN A 60 35.13 26.40 10.26
N PHE A 61 35.53 25.43 9.44
CA PHE A 61 36.07 24.15 9.92
C PHE A 61 37.61 24.09 9.90
N GLY A 62 38.28 25.03 9.24
CA GLY A 62 39.74 25.07 9.10
C GLY A 62 40.30 23.94 8.24
N CYS A 63 39.61 23.57 7.15
CA CYS A 63 39.92 22.43 6.31
C CYS A 63 39.78 22.74 4.81
N ASP A 64 40.24 21.83 3.96
CA ASP A 64 40.11 21.96 2.52
C ASP A 64 38.67 21.63 2.07
N GLY A 65 38.15 22.35 1.07
CA GLY A 65 36.82 22.14 0.50
C GLY A 65 36.84 21.53 -0.89
N VAL A 66 35.71 20.96 -1.31
CA VAL A 66 35.53 20.40 -2.65
C VAL A 66 34.16 20.77 -3.22
N LEU A 67 34.14 21.11 -4.51
CA LEU A 67 32.92 21.32 -5.28
C LEU A 67 32.55 20.02 -5.99
N LEU A 68 31.32 19.55 -5.78
CA LEU A 68 30.87 18.25 -6.28
C LEU A 68 30.01 18.37 -7.54
N SER A 69 29.33 19.51 -7.74
CA SER A 69 28.34 19.67 -8.83
C SER A 69 28.94 19.57 -10.24
N ASN A 70 30.23 19.84 -10.40
CA ASN A 70 30.92 19.87 -11.70
C ASN A 70 31.97 18.76 -11.86
N ARG A 71 31.91 17.70 -11.05
CA ARG A 71 32.96 16.67 -11.01
C ARG A 71 32.42 15.29 -11.33
N GLU A 72 32.98 14.69 -12.38
CA GLU A 72 32.79 13.27 -12.67
C GLU A 72 33.76 12.44 -11.84
N ILE A 73 33.22 11.46 -11.09
CA ILE A 73 34.00 10.59 -10.21
C ILE A 73 34.01 9.19 -10.81
N PRO A 74 35.19 8.65 -11.13
CA PRO A 74 35.33 7.28 -11.63
C PRO A 74 34.76 6.20 -10.68
N ASP A 75 34.07 5.20 -11.24
CA ASP A 75 33.45 4.09 -10.48
C ASP A 75 34.41 3.32 -9.58
N ASN A 76 35.68 3.21 -9.97
CA ASN A 76 36.70 2.54 -9.18
C ASN A 76 37.02 3.29 -7.87
N ILE A 77 36.77 4.60 -7.81
CA ILE A 77 36.91 5.43 -6.60
C ILE A 77 35.63 5.36 -5.76
N ILE A 78 34.45 5.41 -6.39
CA ILE A 78 33.15 5.25 -5.70
C ILE A 78 33.07 3.93 -4.93
N LYS A 79 33.52 2.83 -5.56
CA LYS A 79 33.53 1.49 -4.95
C LYS A 79 34.49 1.35 -3.75
N MET A 80 35.39 2.31 -3.51
CA MET A 80 36.29 2.27 -2.35
C MET A 80 35.58 2.56 -1.03
N VAL A 81 34.39 3.17 -1.05
CA VAL A 81 33.54 3.36 0.13
C VAL A 81 32.21 2.62 -0.11
N PRO A 82 31.79 1.70 0.79
CA PRO A 82 30.52 1.00 0.66
C PRO A 82 29.32 1.95 0.69
N SER A 83 28.32 1.69 -0.15
CA SER A 83 27.10 2.51 -0.28
C SER A 83 26.40 2.76 1.05
N LYS A 84 26.30 1.73 1.89
CA LYS A 84 25.70 1.82 3.23
C LYS A 84 26.38 2.88 4.11
N LEU A 85 27.72 2.92 4.09
CA LEU A 85 28.47 3.91 4.86
C LEU A 85 28.35 5.31 4.26
N ALA A 86 28.47 5.41 2.93
CA ALA A 86 28.34 6.68 2.20
C ALA A 86 27.01 7.38 2.49
N ILE A 87 25.91 6.62 2.54
CA ILE A 87 24.56 7.13 2.83
C ILE A 87 24.42 7.47 4.31
N THR A 88 24.76 6.56 5.22
CA THR A 88 24.55 6.76 6.66
C THR A 88 25.42 7.88 7.24
N ARG A 89 26.65 8.03 6.76
CA ARG A 89 27.59 9.06 7.25
C ARG A 89 27.66 10.30 6.37
N GLN A 90 26.89 10.36 5.29
CA GLN A 90 26.94 11.42 4.28
C GLN A 90 28.39 11.72 3.85
N VAL A 91 29.04 10.73 3.24
CA VAL A 91 30.41 10.82 2.76
C VAL A 91 30.54 10.29 1.33
N LEU A 92 31.41 10.90 0.53
CA LEU A 92 31.61 10.54 -0.87
C LEU A 92 33.10 10.54 -1.23
N PRO A 93 33.71 9.40 -1.59
CA PRO A 93 35.07 9.39 -2.13
C PRO A 93 35.08 10.04 -3.52
N PHE A 94 36.01 10.96 -3.76
CA PHE A 94 36.05 11.69 -5.04
C PHE A 94 37.38 11.60 -5.77
N GLU A 95 38.47 11.22 -5.08
CA GLU A 95 39.80 11.12 -5.69
C GLU A 95 40.70 10.18 -4.89
N TYR A 96 41.55 9.42 -5.59
CA TYR A 96 42.58 8.57 -4.98
C TYR A 96 43.94 8.87 -5.62
N ASP A 97 44.93 9.19 -4.79
CA ASP A 97 46.31 9.40 -5.23
C ASP A 97 47.15 8.14 -4.98
N PRO A 98 47.52 7.38 -6.05
CA PRO A 98 48.29 6.16 -5.92
C PRO A 98 49.75 6.40 -5.49
N LYS A 99 50.30 7.61 -5.67
CA LYS A 99 51.69 7.92 -5.28
C LYS A 99 51.84 8.11 -3.77
N THR A 100 50.83 8.73 -3.15
CA THR A 100 50.82 9.00 -1.70
C THR A 100 49.94 8.03 -0.92
N VAL A 101 49.24 7.13 -1.61
CA VAL A 101 48.26 6.17 -1.06
C VAL A 101 47.19 6.90 -0.24
N THR A 102 46.73 8.05 -0.76
CA THR A 102 45.77 8.93 -0.07
C THR A 102 44.40 8.89 -0.75
N LEU A 103 43.35 8.55 0.00
CA LEU A 103 41.95 8.62 -0.43
C LEU A 103 41.34 9.93 0.05
N LYS A 104 40.86 10.75 -0.89
CA LYS A 104 40.19 12.03 -0.60
C LYS A 104 38.68 11.83 -0.57
N ILE A 105 38.05 12.24 0.52
CA ILE A 105 36.63 11.99 0.78
C ILE A 105 35.94 13.31 1.13
N ALA A 106 34.82 13.58 0.46
CA ALA A 106 33.94 14.71 0.73
C ALA A 106 32.98 14.37 1.88
N CYS A 107 32.75 15.30 2.80
CA CYS A 107 31.83 15.13 3.93
C CYS A 107 31.19 16.47 4.32
N GLY A 108 30.03 16.42 4.97
CA GLY A 108 29.33 17.63 5.47
C GLY A 108 29.96 18.22 6.73
N ASN A 109 30.66 17.42 7.54
CA ASN A 109 31.34 17.87 8.75
C ASN A 109 32.67 17.10 8.98
N PRO A 110 33.82 17.68 8.60
CA PRO A 110 35.12 17.00 8.70
C PRO A 110 35.69 16.93 10.12
N GLN A 111 35.07 17.58 11.11
CA GLN A 111 35.50 17.53 12.51
C GLN A 111 34.86 16.38 13.30
N ASP A 112 33.98 15.58 12.68
CA ASP A 112 33.37 14.42 13.33
C ASP A 112 34.39 13.27 13.43
N THR A 113 34.85 13.00 14.65
CA THR A 113 35.84 11.96 14.95
C THR A 113 35.34 10.55 14.67
N ASN A 114 34.02 10.33 14.66
CA ASN A 114 33.44 9.00 14.40
C ASN A 114 33.55 8.62 12.92
N ILE A 115 33.38 9.59 12.02
CA ILE A 115 33.50 9.40 10.57
C ILE A 115 34.93 8.96 10.20
N LEU A 116 35.95 9.58 10.81
CA LEU A 116 37.35 9.23 10.58
C LEU A 116 37.67 7.79 10.99
N ASN A 117 37.22 7.36 12.18
CA ASN A 117 37.49 6.01 12.68
C ASN A 117 36.83 4.91 11.81
N GLU A 118 35.59 5.14 11.36
CA GLU A 118 34.86 4.19 10.51
C GLU A 118 35.45 4.12 9.10
N LEU A 119 35.88 5.26 8.55
CA LEU A 119 36.55 5.29 7.25
C LEU A 119 37.94 4.64 7.31
N ASP A 120 38.69 4.81 8.41
CA ASP A 120 40.02 4.21 8.59
C ASP A 120 39.95 2.67 8.62
N PHE A 121 38.93 2.13 9.30
CA PHE A 121 38.67 0.69 9.34
C PHE A 121 38.42 0.08 7.95
N ILE A 122 37.69 0.80 7.09
CA ILE A 122 37.31 0.32 5.75
C ILE A 122 38.42 0.56 4.71
N SER A 123 39.30 1.51 4.96
CA SER A 123 40.29 1.97 3.97
C SER A 123 41.51 1.06 3.81
N GLN A 124 41.57 -0.09 4.50
CA GLN A 124 42.60 -1.14 4.33
C GLN A 124 44.05 -0.60 4.31
N GLY A 125 44.36 0.37 5.19
CA GLY A 125 45.70 0.96 5.31
C GLY A 125 46.01 2.15 4.39
N LYS A 126 45.02 2.69 3.68
CA LYS A 126 45.16 3.96 2.92
C LYS A 126 45.02 5.15 3.86
N LYS A 127 45.75 6.24 3.58
CA LYS A 127 45.62 7.50 4.33
C LYS A 127 44.33 8.22 3.89
N ILE A 128 43.49 8.64 4.83
CA ILE A 128 42.26 9.36 4.53
C ILE A 128 42.48 10.86 4.72
N LYS A 129 42.04 11.65 3.73
CA LYS A 129 41.96 13.10 3.85
C LYS A 129 40.53 13.56 3.60
N LEU A 130 39.93 14.19 4.62
CA LEU A 130 38.57 14.73 4.53
C LEU A 130 38.56 16.13 3.92
N TYR A 131 37.56 16.36 3.08
CA TYR A 131 37.25 17.64 2.47
C TYR A 131 35.81 18.01 2.80
N VAL A 132 35.55 19.29 3.07
CA VAL A 132 34.18 19.77 3.28
C VAL A 132 33.48 20.01 1.95
N ALA A 133 32.22 19.59 1.85
CA ALA A 133 31.36 19.87 0.71
C ALA A 133 30.01 20.45 1.19
N ALA A 134 29.32 21.19 0.32
CA ALA A 134 27.96 21.61 0.59
C ALA A 134 27.05 20.39 0.71
N GLU A 135 26.23 20.34 1.78
CA GLU A 135 25.38 19.18 2.09
C GLU A 135 24.42 18.84 0.94
N LEU A 136 23.77 19.84 0.34
CA LEU A 136 22.86 19.64 -0.79
C LEU A 136 23.58 19.03 -2.02
N SER A 137 24.80 19.50 -2.32
CA SER A 137 25.63 18.97 -3.42
C SER A 137 26.15 17.57 -3.12
N LEU A 138 26.49 17.30 -1.86
CA LEU A 138 26.92 15.99 -1.38
C LEU A 138 25.80 14.96 -1.44
N GLU A 139 24.60 15.31 -0.98
CA GLU A 139 23.41 14.47 -1.04
C GLU A 139 23.03 14.15 -2.49
N THR A 140 23.07 15.16 -3.37
CA THR A 140 22.78 14.96 -4.79
C THR A 140 23.80 14.03 -5.45
N ALA A 141 25.09 14.19 -5.14
CA ALA A 141 26.14 13.32 -5.65
C ALA A 141 26.04 11.88 -5.10
N ILE A 142 25.71 11.69 -3.81
CA ILE A 142 25.47 10.35 -3.23
C ILE A 142 24.28 9.66 -3.90
N ASN A 143 23.18 10.38 -4.13
CA ASN A 143 22.01 9.86 -4.83
C ASN A 143 22.33 9.45 -6.28
N ARG A 144 23.17 10.23 -6.97
CA ARG A 144 23.64 9.93 -8.32
C ARG A 144 24.50 8.66 -8.37
N TYR A 145 25.57 8.61 -7.57
CA TYR A 145 26.58 7.54 -7.67
C TYR A 145 26.24 6.24 -6.91
N TYR A 146 25.46 6.29 -5.83
CA TYR A 146 25.13 5.09 -5.02
C TYR A 146 23.69 4.60 -5.15
N LEU A 147 22.74 5.47 -5.54
CA LEU A 147 21.32 5.12 -5.63
C LEU A 147 20.77 5.12 -7.07
N GLY A 148 21.58 5.48 -8.07
CA GLY A 148 21.21 5.42 -9.49
C GLY A 148 20.03 6.33 -9.86
N ARG A 149 19.84 7.44 -9.14
CA ARG A 149 18.82 8.45 -9.43
C ARG A 149 19.50 9.64 -10.08
N ASP A 150 19.25 9.89 -11.37
CA ASP A 150 19.67 11.13 -12.03
C ASP A 150 18.75 12.26 -11.58
N ALA A 151 19.25 13.09 -10.66
CA ALA A 151 18.63 14.36 -10.31
C ALA A 151 19.63 15.46 -10.65
N ASP A 152 19.42 16.16 -11.76
CA ASP A 152 20.20 17.35 -12.07
C ASP A 152 19.86 18.46 -11.06
N LEU A 153 20.88 19.06 -10.45
CA LEU A 153 20.74 20.15 -9.48
C LEU A 153 19.91 21.32 -10.04
N ASN A 154 19.98 21.56 -11.35
CA ASN A 154 19.24 22.62 -12.02
C ASN A 154 17.72 22.40 -12.04
N ASP A 155 17.24 21.15 -12.06
CA ASP A 155 15.80 20.84 -12.10
C ASP A 155 15.11 21.09 -10.76
N LYS A 156 15.86 21.08 -9.64
CA LYS A 156 15.37 21.51 -8.32
C LYS A 156 15.43 23.04 -8.12
N LEU A 157 16.11 23.78 -9.00
CA LEU A 157 16.47 25.20 -8.80
C LEU A 157 15.69 26.17 -9.69
N LEU A 158 14.67 25.74 -10.46
CA LEU A 158 13.90 26.60 -11.37
C LEU A 158 12.41 26.67 -10.98
N LEU A 159 12.08 27.68 -10.18
CA LEU A 159 10.78 28.35 -10.20
C LEU A 159 11.06 29.81 -10.56
N GLU A 160 10.87 30.18 -11.83
CA GLU A 160 10.89 31.59 -12.24
C GLU A 160 9.58 32.25 -11.78
N ILE A 161 9.69 33.15 -10.80
CA ILE A 161 8.60 34.05 -10.41
C ILE A 161 8.75 35.32 -11.27
N PRO A 162 7.67 35.83 -11.90
CA PRO A 162 7.72 37.10 -12.63
C PRO A 162 8.08 38.26 -11.69
N ASP A 163 8.96 39.14 -12.14
CA ASP A 163 9.37 40.34 -11.42
C ASP A 163 8.18 41.32 -11.28
N LEU A 164 7.69 41.48 -10.04
CA LEU A 164 6.56 42.34 -9.67
C LEU A 164 6.98 43.81 -9.42
N SER A 165 8.22 44.19 -9.71
CA SER A 165 8.74 45.53 -9.38
C SER A 165 8.58 46.60 -10.47
N SER A 166 7.98 46.29 -11.63
CA SER A 166 7.72 47.31 -12.67
C SER A 166 6.25 47.78 -12.66
N PRO A 167 5.96 49.09 -12.60
CA PRO A 167 4.60 49.60 -12.74
C PRO A 167 4.14 49.40 -14.19
N VAL A 168 3.20 48.48 -14.40
CA VAL A 168 2.62 48.20 -15.72
C VAL A 168 1.58 49.27 -16.04
N GLU A 169 1.92 50.19 -16.94
CA GLU A 169 0.93 51.01 -17.65
C GLU A 169 0.01 50.12 -18.49
N ALA A 170 -1.30 50.31 -18.30
CA ALA A 170 -2.34 49.56 -19.00
C ALA A 170 -2.32 49.83 -20.51
N LYS A 171 -2.14 48.77 -21.31
CA LYS A 171 -2.55 48.77 -22.73
C LYS A 171 -3.45 47.58 -23.05
N ALA A 172 -4.68 47.98 -23.41
CA ALA A 172 -5.78 47.30 -24.07
C ALA A 172 -5.64 45.81 -24.44
N SER A 173 -6.59 45.06 -23.90
CA SER A 173 -6.94 43.67 -24.15
C SER A 173 -7.43 43.40 -25.59
N ARG A 174 -7.04 42.24 -26.14
CA ARG A 174 -7.83 41.52 -27.15
C ARG A 174 -8.75 40.53 -26.41
N PRO A 175 -10.04 40.40 -26.79
CA PRO A 175 -10.95 39.53 -26.06
C PRO A 175 -10.69 38.07 -26.45
N LEU A 176 -10.42 37.24 -25.45
CA LEU A 176 -10.62 35.79 -25.54
C LEU A 176 -12.13 35.50 -25.46
N PRO A 177 -12.62 34.47 -26.17
CA PRO A 177 -14.06 34.22 -26.30
C PRO A 177 -14.68 33.91 -24.95
N ALA A 178 -15.88 34.48 -24.73
CA ALA A 178 -16.69 34.29 -23.55
C ALA A 178 -16.94 32.80 -23.28
N ARG A 179 -16.27 32.25 -22.27
CA ARG A 179 -16.81 31.10 -21.54
C ARG A 179 -17.76 31.65 -20.49
N VAL A 180 -19.05 31.46 -20.75
CA VAL A 180 -20.09 31.53 -19.73
C VAL A 180 -19.83 30.38 -18.75
N SER A 181 -19.41 30.69 -17.53
CA SER A 181 -19.59 29.79 -16.38
C SER A 181 -19.95 30.63 -15.17
N SER A 182 -21.10 30.34 -14.58
CA SER A 182 -21.54 30.82 -13.28
C SER A 182 -20.39 30.72 -12.27
N ARG A 183 -19.93 31.85 -11.72
CA ARG A 183 -18.97 31.83 -10.60
C ARG A 183 -19.59 31.06 -9.43
N LYS A 184 -18.81 30.18 -8.85
CA LYS A 184 -19.23 29.32 -7.73
C LYS A 184 -18.97 30.09 -6.43
N GLY A 185 -20.03 30.32 -5.65
CA GLY A 185 -19.95 31.07 -4.39
C GLY A 185 -19.32 30.26 -3.26
N ILE A 186 -18.38 30.83 -2.53
CA ILE A 186 -17.76 30.30 -1.31
C ILE A 186 -18.02 31.27 -0.16
N LEU A 187 -18.43 30.77 1.00
CA LEU A 187 -18.48 31.56 2.24
C LEU A 187 -17.32 31.13 3.16
N LEU A 188 -16.51 32.09 3.61
CA LEU A 188 -15.43 31.89 4.56
C LEU A 188 -15.79 32.57 5.88
N VAL A 189 -16.00 31.80 6.94
CA VAL A 189 -16.31 32.28 8.28
C VAL A 189 -15.06 32.20 9.14
N THR A 190 -14.47 33.34 9.49
CA THR A 190 -13.19 33.43 10.22
C THR A 190 -13.10 34.68 11.08
N ASP A 191 -12.51 34.56 12.26
CA ASP A 191 -12.27 35.65 13.23
C ASP A 191 -10.98 36.43 12.92
N GLU A 192 -10.22 35.98 11.92
CA GLU A 192 -8.96 36.59 11.47
C GLU A 192 -9.16 37.36 10.15
N GLU A 193 -9.33 38.67 10.25
CA GLU A 193 -9.61 39.56 9.11
C GLU A 193 -8.51 39.53 8.03
N TYR A 194 -7.23 39.59 8.45
CA TYR A 194 -6.09 39.58 7.53
C TYR A 194 -5.94 38.24 6.80
N SER A 195 -5.99 37.12 7.54
CA SER A 195 -5.91 35.77 6.97
C SER A 195 -7.11 35.47 6.06
N GLY A 196 -8.31 35.88 6.46
CA GLY A 196 -9.53 35.71 5.69
C GLY A 196 -9.49 36.45 4.35
N SER A 197 -8.98 37.69 4.34
CA SER A 197 -8.79 38.48 3.12
C SER A 197 -7.77 37.84 2.16
N LEU A 198 -6.67 37.31 2.70
CA LEU A 198 -5.66 36.60 1.90
C LEU A 198 -6.21 35.31 1.28
N ILE A 199 -6.89 34.48 2.07
CA ILE A 199 -7.53 33.24 1.57
C ILE A 199 -8.59 33.58 0.53
N GLY A 200 -9.42 34.60 0.79
CA GLY A 200 -10.42 35.08 -0.15
C GLY A 200 -9.80 35.49 -1.49
N SER A 201 -8.73 36.29 -1.46
CA SER A 201 -8.02 36.74 -2.66
C SER A 201 -7.44 35.57 -3.49
N ILE A 202 -6.96 34.52 -2.82
CA ILE A 202 -6.45 33.30 -3.48
C ILE A 202 -7.59 32.56 -4.18
N LEU A 203 -8.70 32.33 -3.49
CA LEU A 203 -9.86 31.64 -4.03
C LEU A 203 -10.55 32.43 -5.16
N GLU A 204 -10.61 33.76 -5.05
CA GLU A 204 -11.10 34.64 -6.11
C GLU A 204 -10.23 34.57 -7.38
N ARG A 205 -8.91 34.50 -7.22
CA ARG A 205 -7.97 34.31 -8.33
C ARG A 205 -8.22 32.98 -9.06
N ASP A 206 -8.62 31.95 -8.32
CA ASP A 206 -8.95 30.62 -8.86
C ASP A 206 -10.38 30.54 -9.45
N GLY A 207 -11.09 31.68 -9.51
CA GLY A 207 -12.37 31.82 -10.22
C GLY A 207 -13.61 31.63 -9.36
N TYR A 208 -13.48 31.59 -8.04
CA TYR A 208 -14.60 31.56 -7.09
C TYR A 208 -15.09 32.97 -6.75
N GLU A 209 -16.34 33.08 -6.30
CA GLU A 209 -16.87 34.32 -5.69
C GLU A 209 -16.88 34.10 -4.17
N VAL A 210 -16.07 34.87 -3.43
CA VAL A 210 -15.85 34.61 -2.01
C VAL A 210 -16.50 35.70 -1.16
N THR A 211 -17.34 35.27 -0.22
CA THR A 211 -17.88 36.12 0.84
C THR A 211 -17.16 35.78 2.14
N VAL A 212 -16.61 36.78 2.83
CA VAL A 212 -15.96 36.59 4.14
C VAL A 212 -16.89 37.12 5.23
N SER A 213 -17.07 36.34 6.30
CA SER A 213 -17.87 36.70 7.47
C SER A 213 -17.03 36.56 8.73
N ASN A 214 -17.13 37.53 9.64
CA ASN A 214 -16.32 37.55 10.85
C ASN A 214 -17.06 36.98 12.08
N SER A 215 -18.34 36.64 11.92
CA SER A 215 -19.17 36.03 12.97
C SER A 215 -20.14 34.97 12.41
N LEU A 216 -20.67 34.10 13.29
CA LEU A 216 -21.69 33.12 12.94
C LEU A 216 -23.08 33.73 12.67
N ASP A 217 -23.40 34.84 13.33
CA ASP A 217 -24.67 35.54 13.17
C ASP A 217 -24.75 36.21 11.80
N GLU A 218 -23.69 36.93 11.41
CA GLU A 218 -23.55 37.50 10.07
C GLU A 218 -23.57 36.40 9.00
N ALA A 219 -22.85 35.30 9.22
CA ALA A 219 -22.87 34.15 8.33
C ALA A 219 -24.29 33.56 8.20
N SER A 220 -25.06 33.50 9.29
CA SER A 220 -26.45 33.03 9.29
C SER A 220 -27.39 33.91 8.47
N GLU A 221 -27.19 35.22 8.48
CA GLU A 221 -27.96 36.16 7.67
C GLU A 221 -27.59 36.00 6.18
N ILE A 222 -26.31 35.92 5.87
CA ILE A 222 -25.79 35.79 4.51
C ILE A 222 -26.33 34.51 3.82
N ILE A 223 -26.32 33.37 4.50
CA ILE A 223 -26.81 32.08 3.93
C ILE A 223 -28.33 32.06 3.72
N THR A 224 -29.07 33.01 4.28
CA THR A 224 -30.51 33.15 4.07
C THR A 224 -30.80 33.88 2.76
N GLY A 225 -29.91 34.78 2.33
CA GLY A 225 -30.04 35.55 1.09
C GLY A 225 -29.26 35.00 -0.10
N GLN A 226 -28.24 34.18 0.13
CA GLN A 226 -27.34 33.67 -0.91
C GLN A 226 -27.04 32.18 -0.72
N SER A 227 -26.91 31.45 -1.84
CA SER A 227 -26.51 30.04 -1.84
C SER A 227 -25.02 29.90 -2.15
N PHE A 228 -24.36 28.99 -1.45
CA PHE A 228 -22.92 28.74 -1.59
C PHE A 228 -22.67 27.29 -1.99
N GLN A 229 -21.65 27.06 -2.80
CA GLN A 229 -21.20 25.71 -3.12
C GLN A 229 -20.43 25.11 -1.93
N ALA A 230 -19.61 25.92 -1.26
CA ALA A 230 -18.86 25.50 -0.09
C ALA A 230 -18.85 26.59 0.99
N VAL A 231 -18.88 26.17 2.25
CA VAL A 231 -18.79 27.03 3.44
C VAL A 231 -17.64 26.52 4.30
N PHE A 232 -16.64 27.37 4.50
CA PHE A 232 -15.48 27.09 5.34
C PHE A 232 -15.64 27.81 6.68
N ILE A 233 -15.54 27.10 7.78
CA ILE A 233 -15.75 27.64 9.13
C ILE A 233 -14.50 27.40 9.97
N LYS A 234 -13.89 28.48 10.45
CA LYS A 234 -12.77 28.37 11.39
C LYS A 234 -13.29 28.05 12.78
N LYS A 235 -12.73 27.02 13.43
CA LYS A 235 -13.18 26.57 14.76
C LYS A 235 -13.04 27.63 15.87
N SER A 236 -12.20 28.64 15.70
CA SER A 236 -11.98 29.70 16.71
C SER A 236 -13.06 30.78 16.73
N VAL A 237 -13.92 30.86 15.71
CA VAL A 237 -14.95 31.91 15.61
C VAL A 237 -15.96 31.80 16.75
N ASP A 238 -16.42 30.59 17.04
CA ASP A 238 -17.34 30.24 18.14
C ASP A 238 -17.49 28.71 18.18
N GLU A 239 -17.59 28.08 19.35
CA GLU A 239 -17.84 26.63 19.49
C GLU A 239 -19.26 26.21 19.07
N ALA A 240 -20.19 27.17 18.92
CA ALA A 240 -21.60 26.93 18.61
C ALA A 240 -21.96 26.90 17.11
N TYR A 241 -21.00 26.59 16.21
CA TYR A 241 -21.22 26.53 14.75
C TYR A 241 -22.25 25.48 14.30
N GLY A 242 -22.65 24.54 15.17
CA GLY A 242 -23.68 23.54 14.88
C GLY A 242 -25.01 24.15 14.41
N SER A 243 -25.39 25.31 14.96
CA SER A 243 -26.62 26.00 14.56
C SER A 243 -26.60 26.50 13.11
N LEU A 244 -25.44 26.96 12.63
CA LEU A 244 -25.22 27.40 11.25
C LEU A 244 -25.22 26.21 10.29
N ILE A 245 -24.57 25.11 10.68
CA ILE A 245 -24.55 23.85 9.92
C ILE A 245 -25.96 23.29 9.75
N ASP A 246 -26.76 23.26 10.81
CA ASP A 246 -28.13 22.76 10.76
C ASP A 246 -29.02 23.62 9.86
N LYS A 247 -28.84 24.95 9.86
CA LYS A 247 -29.52 25.85 8.92
C LYS A 247 -29.10 25.56 7.48
N LEU A 248 -27.79 25.42 7.20
CA LEU A 248 -27.27 25.11 5.87
C LEU A 248 -27.78 23.76 5.34
N ARG A 249 -27.84 22.74 6.19
CA ARG A 249 -28.39 21.43 5.81
C ARG A 249 -29.88 21.49 5.45
N ARG A 250 -30.64 22.40 6.06
CA ARG A 250 -32.08 22.60 5.76
C ARG A 250 -32.30 23.46 4.52
N SER A 251 -31.54 24.54 4.35
CA SER A 251 -31.73 25.51 3.27
C SER A 251 -31.00 25.15 1.97
N SER A 252 -29.82 24.53 2.08
CA SER A 252 -28.94 24.18 0.95
C SER A 252 -28.15 22.88 1.23
N PRO A 253 -28.82 21.70 1.21
CA PRO A 253 -28.22 20.42 1.61
C PRO A 253 -27.04 19.93 0.74
N ARG A 254 -26.81 20.56 -0.43
CA ARG A 254 -25.69 20.24 -1.33
C ARG A 254 -24.45 21.08 -1.08
N THR A 255 -24.51 22.04 -0.16
CA THR A 255 -23.38 22.89 0.19
C THR A 255 -22.35 22.07 0.98
N GLU A 256 -21.11 22.06 0.50
CA GLU A 256 -19.99 21.40 1.17
C GLU A 256 -19.58 22.23 2.41
N ILE A 257 -19.46 21.60 3.57
CA ILE A 257 -19.12 22.30 4.82
C ILE A 257 -17.77 21.76 5.30
N ARG A 258 -16.79 22.64 5.48
CA ARG A 258 -15.44 22.27 5.95
C ARG A 258 -15.03 23.09 7.15
N LEU A 259 -14.66 22.40 8.23
CA LEU A 259 -14.12 23.02 9.44
C LEU A 259 -12.59 23.05 9.37
N PHE A 260 -11.98 24.14 9.79
CA PHE A 260 -10.51 24.26 9.83
C PHE A 260 -10.01 24.93 11.12
N GLU A 261 -8.81 24.56 11.56
CA GLU A 261 -8.21 25.06 12.81
C GLU A 261 -7.32 26.28 12.58
N SER A 262 -6.64 26.33 11.44
CA SER A 262 -5.79 27.45 11.03
C SER A 262 -5.78 27.61 9.52
N SER A 263 -5.44 28.80 9.05
CA SER A 263 -5.28 29.12 7.63
C SER A 263 -4.31 28.17 6.92
N ALA A 264 -3.28 27.69 7.63
CA ALA A 264 -2.35 26.69 7.10
C ALA A 264 -3.02 25.32 6.90
N SER A 265 -3.86 24.87 7.84
CA SER A 265 -4.62 23.61 7.70
C SER A 265 -5.61 23.63 6.53
N LEU A 266 -6.07 24.81 6.11
CA LEU A 266 -6.92 24.95 4.93
C LEU A 266 -6.13 24.76 3.62
N LEU A 267 -4.85 25.12 3.61
CA LEU A 267 -3.99 25.20 2.43
C LEU A 267 -3.05 24.00 2.25
N ILE A 268 -2.86 23.16 3.29
CA ILE A 268 -1.97 21.99 3.25
C ILE A 268 -2.73 20.76 2.76
N ASN A 269 -2.20 20.12 1.70
CA ASN A 269 -2.69 18.86 1.12
C ASN A 269 -2.54 17.67 2.08
N ASP A 270 -3.53 16.79 2.14
CA ASP A 270 -3.51 15.49 2.86
C ASP A 270 -2.33 14.57 2.45
N GLU A 271 -1.68 14.82 1.31
CA GLU A 271 -0.56 14.05 0.78
C GLU A 271 0.67 14.01 1.71
N ALA A 272 0.96 15.09 2.45
CA ALA A 272 2.11 15.12 3.37
C ALA A 272 1.94 14.10 4.52
N PHE A 273 0.72 13.96 5.03
CA PHE A 273 0.38 12.99 6.09
C PHE A 273 0.38 11.55 5.58
N SER A 274 0.03 11.32 4.31
CA SER A 274 0.05 9.97 3.72
C SER A 274 1.44 9.34 3.71
N SER A 275 2.49 10.15 3.53
CA SER A 275 3.87 9.67 3.48
C SER A 275 4.42 9.26 4.85
N VAL A 276 4.05 10.01 5.90
CA VAL A 276 4.39 9.73 7.30
C VAL A 276 3.64 8.51 7.81
N GLU A 277 2.36 8.37 7.44
CA GLU A 277 1.54 7.20 7.77
C GLU A 277 2.15 5.91 7.20
N GLU A 278 2.52 5.91 5.92
CA GLU A 278 3.14 4.76 5.27
C GLU A 278 4.49 4.38 5.88
N LEU A 279 5.29 5.38 6.27
CA LEU A 279 6.57 5.13 6.95
C LEU A 279 6.36 4.52 8.35
N LEU A 280 5.43 5.07 9.13
CA LEU A 280 5.11 4.57 10.47
C LEU A 280 4.60 3.11 10.39
N LYS A 281 3.68 2.83 9.47
CA LYS A 281 3.17 1.48 9.21
C LYS A 281 4.28 0.50 8.89
N LYS A 282 5.20 0.85 7.98
CA LYS A 282 6.35 -0.01 7.64
C LYS A 282 7.25 -0.26 8.84
N ASN A 283 7.49 0.76 9.67
CA ASN A 283 8.30 0.63 10.87
C ASN A 283 7.65 -0.24 11.94
N LEU A 284 6.34 -0.09 12.20
CA LEU A 284 5.58 -0.91 13.13
C LEU A 284 5.56 -2.39 12.68
N ASN A 285 5.34 -2.62 11.39
CA ASN A 285 5.38 -3.98 10.84
C ASN A 285 6.77 -4.61 10.93
N LEU A 286 7.83 -3.85 10.61
CA LEU A 286 9.21 -4.30 10.77
C LEU A 286 9.52 -4.63 12.24
N PHE A 287 9.11 -3.75 13.17
CA PHE A 287 9.34 -3.92 14.59
C PHE A 287 8.71 -5.22 15.12
N ILE A 288 7.42 -5.46 14.83
CA ILE A 288 6.76 -6.70 15.26
C ILE A 288 7.36 -7.92 14.55
N SER A 289 7.71 -7.82 13.26
CA SER A 289 8.33 -8.93 12.52
C SER A 289 9.69 -9.33 13.09
N LEU A 290 10.48 -8.36 13.57
CA LEU A 290 11.74 -8.63 14.26
C LEU A 290 11.53 -9.29 15.62
N LEU A 291 10.50 -8.86 16.38
CA LEU A 291 10.14 -9.49 17.65
C LEU A 291 9.65 -10.93 17.46
N SER A 292 8.78 -11.18 16.48
CA SER A 292 8.28 -12.53 16.18
C SER A 292 9.39 -13.46 15.71
N SER A 293 10.32 -12.96 14.89
CA SER A 293 11.49 -13.72 14.43
C SER A 293 12.42 -14.10 15.59
N LYS A 294 12.57 -13.24 16.61
CA LYS A 294 13.44 -13.50 17.76
C LYS A 294 12.92 -14.62 18.64
N ASP A 295 11.60 -14.73 18.79
CA ASP A 295 10.96 -15.72 19.66
C ASP A 295 10.51 -17.00 18.93
N ASN A 296 10.91 -17.18 17.66
CA ASN A 296 10.52 -18.33 16.81
C ASN A 296 9.00 -18.55 16.76
N LEU A 297 8.21 -17.48 16.91
CA LEU A 297 6.76 -17.58 16.83
C LEU A 297 6.38 -17.80 15.35
N PRO A 298 5.56 -18.83 15.05
CA PRO A 298 5.20 -19.16 13.67
C PRO A 298 4.40 -18.05 12.98
N ASP A 299 3.70 -17.22 13.76
CA ASP A 299 2.74 -16.24 13.26
C ASP A 299 3.05 -14.82 13.76
N ASN A 300 2.99 -13.84 12.86
CA ASN A 300 2.96 -12.42 13.18
C ASN A 300 1.49 -11.94 13.22
N HIS A 301 0.82 -12.30 14.31
CA HIS A 301 -0.59 -11.99 14.56
C HIS A 301 -0.84 -10.47 14.54
N SER A 302 -0.06 -9.69 15.28
CA SER A 302 -0.21 -8.23 15.39
C SER A 302 -0.04 -7.51 14.05
N ALA A 303 0.85 -7.98 13.17
CA ALA A 303 0.94 -7.40 11.82
C ALA A 303 -0.28 -7.70 10.95
N THR A 304 -0.88 -8.89 11.11
CA THR A 304 -2.11 -9.27 10.41
C THR A 304 -3.28 -8.40 10.89
N VAL A 305 -3.41 -8.23 12.21
CA VAL A 305 -4.40 -7.33 12.82
C VAL A 305 -4.21 -5.90 12.32
N GLY A 306 -2.98 -5.38 12.36
CA GLY A 306 -2.66 -4.02 11.87
C GLY A 306 -3.06 -3.79 10.41
N HIS A 307 -2.82 -4.77 9.53
CA HIS A 307 -3.21 -4.69 8.12
C HIS A 307 -4.73 -4.57 7.91
N TYR A 308 -5.52 -5.40 8.59
CA TYR A 308 -6.98 -5.35 8.49
C TYR A 308 -7.57 -4.11 9.17
N VAL A 309 -6.98 -3.66 10.28
CA VAL A 309 -7.38 -2.41 10.95
C VAL A 309 -7.19 -1.22 10.01
N GLU A 310 -6.04 -1.12 9.32
CA GLU A 310 -5.81 -0.04 8.37
C GLU A 310 -6.86 -0.01 7.24
N LYS A 311 -7.14 -1.17 6.63
CA LYS A 311 -8.16 -1.28 5.59
C LYS A 311 -9.54 -0.86 6.10
N LEU A 312 -9.92 -1.31 7.30
CA LEU A 312 -11.20 -0.97 7.91
C LEU A 312 -11.29 0.53 8.20
N CYS A 313 -10.24 1.13 8.76
CA CYS A 313 -10.17 2.57 9.01
C CYS A 313 -10.31 3.40 7.73
N ARG A 314 -9.68 2.96 6.62
CA ARG A 314 -9.84 3.61 5.30
C ARG A 314 -11.27 3.48 4.78
N LYS A 315 -11.89 2.29 4.92
CA LYS A 315 -13.28 2.05 4.50
C LYS A 315 -14.29 2.89 5.30
N LEU A 316 -14.01 3.13 6.58
CA LEU A 316 -14.78 4.02 7.44
C LEU A 316 -14.55 5.51 7.15
N GLY A 317 -13.64 5.87 6.23
CA GLY A 317 -13.38 7.26 5.86
C GLY A 317 -12.66 8.08 6.93
N LEU A 318 -11.91 7.44 7.84
CA LEU A 318 -11.24 8.13 8.94
C LEU A 318 -10.05 8.98 8.45
N PRO A 319 -9.89 10.21 8.96
CA PRO A 319 -8.75 11.07 8.60
C PRO A 319 -7.43 10.46 9.13
N VAL A 320 -6.31 10.73 8.44
CA VAL A 320 -4.98 10.15 8.77
C VAL A 320 -4.64 10.31 10.26
N ARG A 321 -4.89 11.50 10.82
CA ARG A 321 -4.62 11.82 12.24
C ARG A 321 -5.26 10.81 13.21
N ASP A 322 -6.48 10.39 12.92
CA ASP A 322 -7.24 9.50 13.80
C ASP A 322 -6.90 8.02 13.52
N ARG A 323 -6.45 7.69 12.30
CA ARG A 323 -6.02 6.33 11.92
C ARG A 323 -4.71 5.91 12.60
N LEU A 324 -3.75 6.83 12.75
CA LEU A 324 -2.42 6.53 13.32
C LEU A 324 -2.46 5.93 14.74
N PRO A 325 -3.17 6.50 15.73
CA PRO A 325 -3.22 5.91 17.06
C PRO A 325 -3.94 4.55 17.08
N ILE A 326 -5.00 4.38 16.27
CA ILE A 326 -5.71 3.10 16.12
C ILE A 326 -4.78 2.02 15.53
N LEU A 327 -4.04 2.37 14.47
CA LEU A 327 -3.07 1.49 13.85
C LEU A 327 -1.96 1.10 14.84
N THR A 328 -1.45 2.07 15.60
CA THR A 328 -0.42 1.83 16.62
C THR A 328 -0.93 0.88 17.71
N ALA A 329 -2.16 1.08 18.21
CA ALA A 329 -2.80 0.16 19.14
C ALA A 329 -2.90 -1.25 18.56
N ALA A 330 -3.32 -1.39 17.29
CA ALA A 330 -3.41 -2.68 16.62
C ALA A 330 -2.08 -3.44 16.55
N TYR A 331 -0.97 -2.75 16.24
CA TYR A 331 0.35 -3.38 16.22
C TYR A 331 0.90 -3.69 17.62
N MET A 332 0.53 -2.91 18.64
CA MET A 332 1.11 -3.01 19.99
C MET A 332 0.24 -3.79 21.01
N HIS A 333 -0.97 -4.23 20.64
CA HIS A 333 -1.95 -4.79 21.58
C HIS A 333 -1.47 -6.04 22.34
N ASP A 334 -0.58 -6.83 21.75
CA ASP A 334 -0.03 -8.05 22.34
C ASP A 334 1.48 -7.98 22.64
N LEU A 335 2.04 -6.76 22.72
CA LEU A 335 3.48 -6.52 22.91
C LEU A 335 4.06 -7.25 24.14
N ALA A 336 3.28 -7.37 25.22
CA ALA A 336 3.65 -8.07 26.44
C ALA A 336 4.07 -9.54 26.22
N LYS A 337 3.56 -10.19 25.17
CA LYS A 337 3.92 -11.56 24.80
C LYS A 337 5.44 -11.72 24.61
N TYR A 338 6.08 -10.73 24.00
CA TYR A 338 7.51 -10.74 23.70
C TYR A 338 8.38 -10.37 24.91
N TYR A 339 7.85 -9.57 25.83
CA TYR A 339 8.60 -9.08 27.00
C TYR A 339 8.47 -9.98 28.23
N TYR A 340 7.26 -10.45 28.54
CA TYR A 340 6.96 -11.20 29.76
C TYR A 340 6.84 -12.72 29.54
N ARG A 341 6.80 -13.18 28.28
CA ARG A 341 6.58 -14.60 27.91
C ARG A 341 5.33 -15.20 28.58
N GLU A 342 4.28 -14.41 28.70
CA GLU A 342 2.99 -14.86 29.24
C GLU A 342 2.38 -15.97 28.37
N SER A 343 1.67 -16.92 28.98
CA SER A 343 1.04 -18.03 28.24
C SER A 343 -0.08 -17.51 27.34
N GLN A 344 -0.29 -18.15 26.19
CA GLN A 344 -1.23 -17.72 25.15
C GLN A 344 -2.72 -17.85 25.52
N ASP A 345 -3.04 -18.31 26.73
CA ASP A 345 -4.40 -18.73 27.09
C ASP A 345 -5.28 -17.58 27.62
N ASP A 346 -4.72 -16.44 28.03
CA ASP A 346 -5.48 -15.28 28.53
C ASP A 346 -5.12 -13.97 27.78
N TYR A 347 -5.80 -13.72 26.66
CA TYR A 347 -5.60 -12.55 25.81
C TYR A 347 -5.86 -11.21 26.50
N ARG A 348 -6.84 -11.15 27.42
CA ARG A 348 -7.15 -9.91 28.14
C ARG A 348 -6.03 -9.54 29.10
N GLN A 349 -5.41 -10.55 29.71
CA GLN A 349 -4.23 -10.34 30.55
C GLN A 349 -3.07 -9.78 29.71
N ILE A 350 -2.79 -10.36 28.54
CA ILE A 350 -1.71 -9.90 27.65
C ILE A 350 -1.92 -8.45 27.22
N ILE A 351 -3.16 -8.06 26.87
CA ILE A 351 -3.48 -6.67 26.49
C ILE A 351 -3.28 -5.72 27.68
N GLY A 352 -3.76 -6.10 28.86
CA GLY A 352 -3.56 -5.30 30.08
C GLY A 352 -2.08 -5.17 30.46
N SER A 353 -1.28 -6.22 30.28
CA SER A 353 0.17 -6.18 30.46
C SER A 353 0.85 -5.30 29.41
N SER A 354 0.36 -5.31 28.15
CA SER A 354 0.87 -4.45 27.07
C SER A 354 0.56 -2.98 27.32
N GLN A 355 -0.65 -2.68 27.81
CA GLN A 355 -1.04 -1.34 28.26
C GLN A 355 -0.10 -0.84 29.35
N LYS A 356 0.08 -1.59 30.45
CA LYS A 356 0.96 -1.20 31.56
C LYS A 356 2.41 -1.00 31.13
N LEU A 357 2.88 -1.83 30.21
CA LEU A 357 4.22 -1.71 29.64
C LEU A 357 4.37 -0.39 28.90
N LEU A 358 3.41 -0.03 28.03
CA LEU A 358 3.43 1.23 27.30
C LEU A 358 3.29 2.44 28.24
N GLU A 359 2.42 2.36 29.25
CA GLU A 359 2.31 3.40 30.29
C GLU A 359 3.64 3.63 31.02
N SER A 360 4.42 2.57 31.28
CA SER A 360 5.74 2.69 31.91
C SER A 360 6.79 3.41 31.04
N PHE A 361 6.55 3.49 29.73
CA PHE A 361 7.37 4.25 28.78
C PHE A 361 6.82 5.65 28.48
N GLU A 362 5.84 6.13 29.27
CA GLU A 362 5.17 7.43 29.06
C GLU A 362 4.55 7.56 27.65
N TYR A 363 4.03 6.45 27.11
CA TYR A 363 3.39 6.42 25.80
C TYR A 363 2.07 7.23 25.80
N SER A 364 1.61 7.64 24.61
CA SER A 364 0.39 8.46 24.47
C SER A 364 -0.83 7.79 25.11
N SER A 365 -1.57 8.56 25.92
CA SER A 365 -2.77 8.09 26.60
C SER A 365 -3.83 7.59 25.61
N GLN A 366 -3.94 8.18 24.42
CA GLN A 366 -4.88 7.73 23.39
C GLN A 366 -4.67 6.27 23.01
N VAL A 367 -3.42 5.81 22.90
CA VAL A 367 -3.11 4.42 22.52
C VAL A 367 -3.30 3.49 23.73
N THR A 368 -2.83 3.88 24.90
CA THR A 368 -2.96 3.04 26.11
C THR A 368 -4.42 2.89 26.55
N ASP A 369 -5.21 3.96 26.45
CA ASP A 369 -6.65 3.95 26.76
C ASP A 369 -7.41 3.08 25.75
N MET A 370 -7.08 3.14 24.45
CA MET A 370 -7.63 2.22 23.44
C MET A 370 -7.39 0.76 23.82
N LEU A 371 -6.15 0.41 24.19
CA LEU A 371 -5.81 -0.96 24.61
C LEU A 371 -6.60 -1.38 25.84
N GLY A 372 -6.67 -0.51 26.85
CA GLY A 372 -7.41 -0.78 28.08
C GLY A 372 -8.90 -1.02 27.83
N MET A 373 -9.47 -0.35 26.83
CA MET A 373 -10.88 -0.48 26.45
C MET A 373 -11.17 -1.67 25.53
N MET A 374 -10.16 -2.41 25.05
CA MET A 374 -10.39 -3.58 24.21
C MET A 374 -11.22 -4.63 24.96
N TYR A 375 -12.11 -5.32 24.24
CA TYR A 375 -12.98 -6.37 24.80
C TYR A 375 -13.91 -5.93 25.95
N GLN A 376 -14.10 -4.62 26.16
CA GLN A 376 -15.05 -4.08 27.15
C GLN A 376 -16.46 -3.87 26.54
N ASP A 377 -17.49 -3.94 27.38
CA ASP A 377 -18.87 -3.67 26.97
C ASP A 377 -19.07 -2.19 26.62
N LEU A 378 -19.89 -1.89 25.60
CA LEU A 378 -20.34 -0.52 25.30
C LEU A 378 -21.40 -0.08 26.32
N LYS A 379 -21.02 0.12 27.59
CA LYS A 379 -21.91 0.65 28.64
C LYS A 379 -22.01 2.19 28.64
N ILE A 380 -21.42 2.83 27.64
CA ILE A 380 -21.36 4.29 27.51
C ILE A 380 -22.68 4.77 26.91
N ASP A 381 -23.21 5.88 27.44
CA ASP A 381 -24.40 6.53 26.91
C ASP A 381 -24.07 7.07 25.50
N LEU A 382 -24.53 6.37 24.45
CA LEU A 382 -24.25 6.64 23.04
C LEU A 382 -24.99 7.88 22.49
N THR A 383 -25.51 8.73 23.38
CA THR A 383 -26.27 9.94 23.04
C THR A 383 -25.38 11.14 22.71
N GLY A 384 -24.07 11.06 22.97
CA GLY A 384 -23.07 12.10 22.66
C GLY A 384 -22.03 11.71 21.58
N ILE A 385 -21.05 12.59 21.34
CA ILE A 385 -19.92 12.32 20.44
C ILE A 385 -19.08 11.17 21.03
N LEU A 386 -18.91 10.10 20.27
CA LEU A 386 -18.15 8.94 20.71
C LEU A 386 -16.64 9.26 20.75
N PRO A 387 -15.94 9.04 21.88
CA PRO A 387 -14.49 9.24 21.97
C PRO A 387 -13.73 8.33 20.99
N LEU A 388 -12.60 8.83 20.48
CA LEU A 388 -11.76 8.09 19.52
C LEU A 388 -11.22 6.80 20.13
N GLU A 389 -10.99 6.77 21.43
CA GLU A 389 -10.45 5.63 22.17
C GLU A 389 -11.45 4.46 22.19
N VAL A 390 -12.74 4.77 22.39
CA VAL A 390 -13.83 3.79 22.35
C VAL A 390 -14.01 3.26 20.93
N PHE A 391 -14.03 4.17 19.95
CA PHE A 391 -14.22 3.82 18.55
C PHE A 391 -13.06 2.98 18.01
N GLY A 392 -11.83 3.41 18.28
CA GLY A 392 -10.59 2.73 17.93
C GLY A 392 -10.48 1.36 18.59
N SER A 393 -10.76 1.26 19.89
CA SER A 393 -10.84 -0.03 20.60
C SER A 393 -11.82 -0.99 19.94
N ASN A 394 -13.00 -0.51 19.51
CA ASN A 394 -14.01 -1.34 18.86
C ASN A 394 -13.50 -1.92 17.53
N ILE A 395 -12.86 -1.08 16.71
CA ILE A 395 -12.21 -1.48 15.45
C ILE A 395 -11.17 -2.56 15.70
N VAL A 396 -10.23 -2.32 16.62
CA VAL A 396 -9.13 -3.27 16.89
C VAL A 396 -9.67 -4.58 17.45
N THR A 397 -10.66 -4.53 18.36
CA THR A 397 -11.27 -5.72 18.97
C THR A 397 -11.96 -6.61 17.93
N ILE A 398 -12.75 -6.03 17.01
CA ILE A 398 -13.44 -6.80 15.95
C ILE A 398 -12.42 -7.49 15.03
N VAL A 399 -11.38 -6.75 14.62
CA VAL A 399 -10.35 -7.27 13.73
C VAL A 399 -9.50 -8.35 14.40
N ASP A 400 -9.13 -8.16 15.67
CA ASP A 400 -8.36 -9.13 16.46
C ASP A 400 -9.16 -10.44 16.62
N LEU A 401 -10.43 -10.36 17.04
CA LEU A 401 -11.34 -11.51 17.11
C LEU A 401 -11.48 -12.25 15.79
N PHE A 402 -11.51 -11.53 14.67
CA PHE A 402 -11.53 -12.15 13.35
C PHE A 402 -10.22 -12.88 13.06
N CYS A 403 -9.07 -12.22 13.23
CA CYS A 403 -7.75 -12.78 12.92
C CYS A 403 -7.44 -14.02 13.76
N GLN A 404 -7.90 -14.08 15.02
CA GLN A 404 -7.76 -15.27 15.88
C GLN A 404 -8.50 -16.50 15.34
N ASN A 405 -9.55 -16.32 14.54
CA ASN A 405 -10.43 -17.39 14.07
C ASN A 405 -10.19 -17.79 12.60
N ILE A 406 -9.22 -17.19 11.91
CA ILE A 406 -8.87 -17.54 10.53
C ILE A 406 -7.70 -18.54 10.53
N PRO A 407 -7.84 -19.73 9.92
CA PRO A 407 -6.69 -20.58 9.67
C PRO A 407 -5.80 -19.95 8.58
N PHE A 408 -4.55 -19.65 8.93
CA PHE A 408 -3.50 -19.02 8.12
C PHE A 408 -3.21 -19.66 6.74
N ASN A 409 -3.79 -20.83 6.44
CA ASN A 409 -3.45 -21.66 5.28
C ASN A 409 -4.66 -22.26 4.53
N ARG A 410 -5.86 -21.64 4.60
CA ARG A 410 -7.00 -22.11 3.80
C ARG A 410 -7.76 -20.95 3.18
N ASP A 411 -8.23 -21.18 1.95
CA ASP A 411 -9.19 -20.31 1.28
C ASP A 411 -10.36 -20.04 2.22
N PHE A 412 -10.58 -18.76 2.51
CA PHE A 412 -11.64 -18.30 3.38
C PHE A 412 -12.95 -18.30 2.60
N THR A 413 -13.69 -19.41 2.69
CA THR A 413 -14.95 -19.65 1.95
C THR A 413 -16.09 -18.77 2.46
N LEU A 414 -17.02 -18.38 1.57
CA LEU A 414 -18.24 -17.63 1.91
C LEU A 414 -19.03 -18.27 3.07
N GLU A 415 -19.15 -19.60 3.12
CA GLU A 415 -19.86 -20.30 4.20
C GLU A 415 -19.28 -20.08 5.59
N LYS A 416 -17.94 -20.06 5.70
CA LYS A 416 -17.24 -19.78 6.98
C LYS A 416 -17.42 -18.33 7.38
N PHE A 417 -17.42 -17.44 6.39
CA PHE A 417 -17.65 -16.03 6.62
C PHE A 417 -19.09 -15.76 7.10
N ASP A 418 -20.10 -16.46 6.59
CA ASP A 418 -21.49 -16.30 7.02
C ASP A 418 -21.69 -16.62 8.51
N ALA A 419 -21.00 -17.64 9.03
CA ALA A 419 -21.01 -17.97 10.46
C ALA A 419 -20.40 -16.85 11.32
N VAL A 420 -19.29 -16.25 10.86
CA VAL A 420 -18.63 -15.11 11.53
C VAL A 420 -19.51 -13.86 11.45
N LYS A 421 -20.08 -13.58 10.28
CA LYS A 421 -21.00 -12.46 10.01
C LYS A 421 -22.21 -12.49 10.94
N LYS A 422 -22.83 -13.67 11.14
CA LYS A 422 -23.94 -13.83 12.07
C LYS A 422 -23.53 -13.50 13.52
N ARG A 423 -22.40 -14.05 13.99
CA ARG A 423 -21.90 -13.77 15.35
C ARG A 423 -21.61 -12.28 15.57
N LEU A 424 -20.94 -11.62 14.62
CA LEU A 424 -20.65 -10.18 14.72
C LEU A 424 -21.93 -9.34 14.81
N ARG A 425 -22.96 -9.68 14.03
CA ARG A 425 -24.27 -9.02 14.08
C ARG A 425 -25.02 -9.26 15.38
N ASP A 426 -24.93 -10.46 15.98
CA ASP A 426 -25.57 -10.78 17.26
C ASP A 426 -25.03 -9.93 18.44
N PHE A 427 -23.76 -9.50 18.35
CA PHE A 427 -23.09 -8.64 19.33
C PHE A 427 -23.12 -7.14 18.98
N SER A 428 -23.67 -6.79 17.82
CA SER A 428 -23.90 -5.40 17.40
C SER A 428 -24.88 -4.68 18.34
N GLY A 429 -24.54 -3.45 18.74
CA GLY A 429 -25.31 -2.66 19.71
C GLY A 429 -25.15 -3.10 21.17
N LYS A 430 -24.34 -4.13 21.46
CA LYS A 430 -24.00 -4.58 22.82
C LYS A 430 -22.50 -4.43 23.10
N LEU A 431 -21.69 -5.14 22.32
CA LEU A 431 -20.23 -5.11 22.40
C LEU A 431 -19.61 -4.33 21.24
N PHE A 432 -20.30 -4.32 20.09
CA PHE A 432 -19.78 -3.73 18.86
C PHE A 432 -20.66 -2.59 18.36
N LEU A 433 -20.02 -1.59 17.77
CA LEU A 433 -20.70 -0.50 17.08
C LEU A 433 -21.22 -1.04 15.74
N GLY A 434 -22.52 -0.86 15.48
CA GLY A 434 -23.15 -1.43 14.29
C GLY A 434 -22.53 -0.95 12.98
N GLU A 435 -22.13 0.33 12.91
CA GLU A 435 -21.45 0.90 11.74
C GLU A 435 -20.10 0.23 11.47
N VAL A 436 -19.31 -0.04 12.52
CA VAL A 436 -18.01 -0.71 12.40
C VAL A 436 -18.20 -2.16 11.96
N VAL A 437 -19.20 -2.85 12.52
CA VAL A 437 -19.53 -4.24 12.17
C VAL A 437 -19.91 -4.36 10.68
N GLU A 438 -20.82 -3.52 10.19
CA GLU A 438 -21.26 -3.60 8.80
C GLU A 438 -20.16 -3.17 7.83
N ALA A 439 -19.34 -2.15 8.17
CA ALA A 439 -18.17 -1.78 7.37
C ALA A 439 -17.16 -2.92 7.28
N PHE A 440 -16.88 -3.60 8.40
CA PHE A 440 -15.98 -4.74 8.46
C PHE A 440 -16.50 -5.92 7.65
N ILE A 441 -17.79 -6.26 7.79
CA ILE A 441 -18.43 -7.33 7.01
C ILE A 441 -18.31 -7.03 5.51
N GLY A 442 -18.65 -5.81 5.09
CA GLY A 442 -18.52 -5.41 3.69
C GLY A 442 -17.08 -5.47 3.19
N MET A 443 -16.09 -5.11 4.02
CA MET A 443 -14.67 -5.19 3.67
C MET A 443 -14.22 -6.62 3.37
N ILE A 444 -14.51 -7.55 4.27
CA ILE A 444 -14.12 -8.95 4.10
C ILE A 444 -14.89 -9.59 2.93
N GLN A 445 -16.17 -9.26 2.76
CA GLN A 445 -16.96 -9.75 1.63
C GLN A 445 -16.38 -9.29 0.28
N GLU A 446 -16.01 -8.01 0.15
CA GLU A 446 -15.31 -7.51 -1.03
C GLU A 446 -13.97 -8.20 -1.26
N GLU A 447 -13.21 -8.51 -0.21
CA GLU A 447 -11.92 -9.21 -0.35
C GLU A 447 -12.09 -10.65 -0.83
N ILE A 448 -13.09 -11.37 -0.30
CA ILE A 448 -13.44 -12.72 -0.77
C ILE A 448 -13.88 -12.68 -2.24
N LEU A 449 -14.72 -11.71 -2.62
CA LEU A 449 -15.19 -11.54 -4.00
C LEU A 449 -14.07 -11.10 -4.94
N ASN A 450 -13.18 -10.19 -4.52
CA ASN A 450 -12.05 -9.72 -5.32
C ASN A 450 -11.03 -10.82 -5.58
N LEU A 451 -10.79 -11.71 -4.61
CA LEU A 451 -10.00 -12.93 -4.83
C LEU A 451 -10.61 -13.79 -5.94
N GLN A 452 -11.93 -13.78 -6.12
CA GLN A 452 -12.62 -14.51 -7.19
C GLN A 452 -12.71 -13.74 -8.52
N THR A 453 -12.39 -12.43 -8.54
CA THR A 453 -12.62 -11.54 -9.70
C THR A 453 -11.33 -11.04 -10.38
N ILE A 454 -10.19 -11.04 -9.69
CA ILE A 454 -8.90 -10.70 -10.29
C ILE A 454 -8.45 -11.88 -11.15
N GLY A 455 -8.23 -11.64 -12.45
CA GLY A 455 -7.50 -12.59 -13.28
C GLY A 455 -6.11 -12.76 -12.67
N TYR A 456 -5.88 -13.92 -12.03
CA TYR A 456 -4.61 -14.22 -11.40
C TYR A 456 -3.48 -14.10 -12.43
N LEU A 457 -2.33 -13.60 -12.01
CA LEU A 457 -1.11 -13.59 -12.83
C LEU A 457 -0.62 -15.02 -13.18
N GLY A 458 -1.14 -16.02 -12.47
CA GLY A 458 -0.83 -17.44 -12.64
C GLY A 458 -0.99 -18.22 -11.33
N GLN A 459 -0.97 -19.54 -11.43
CA GLN A 459 -1.02 -20.47 -10.30
C GLN A 459 0.38 -21.00 -9.97
N ILE A 460 0.75 -20.95 -8.70
CA ILE A 460 2.03 -21.40 -8.17
C ILE A 460 1.80 -22.58 -7.23
N GLY A 461 2.43 -23.71 -7.54
CA GLY A 461 2.54 -24.85 -6.64
C GLY A 461 3.79 -24.70 -5.78
N LEU A 462 3.62 -24.50 -4.47
CA LEU A 462 4.70 -24.37 -3.50
C LEU A 462 4.89 -25.67 -2.71
N TYR A 463 6.09 -26.23 -2.75
CA TYR A 463 6.49 -27.32 -1.87
C TYR A 463 7.50 -26.80 -0.84
N ALA A 464 7.17 -26.91 0.43
CA ALA A 464 8.07 -26.51 1.51
C ALA A 464 7.74 -27.30 2.78
N VAL A 465 8.74 -27.96 3.34
CA VAL A 465 8.58 -28.76 4.57
C VAL A 465 8.46 -27.85 5.80
N ASP A 466 9.24 -26.76 5.86
CA ASP A 466 9.19 -25.81 6.98
C ASP A 466 8.17 -24.68 6.71
N PRO A 467 7.08 -24.60 7.51
CA PRO A 467 6.10 -23.53 7.42
C PRO A 467 6.69 -22.12 7.54
N ARG A 468 7.78 -21.97 8.31
CA ARG A 468 8.43 -20.67 8.56
C ARG A 468 8.99 -20.03 7.30
N LEU A 469 9.41 -20.85 6.33
CA LEU A 469 9.90 -20.39 5.04
C LEU A 469 8.75 -20.24 4.03
N ALA A 470 7.75 -21.11 4.11
CA ALA A 470 6.62 -21.13 3.18
C ALA A 470 5.68 -19.93 3.35
N TYR A 471 5.37 -19.55 4.60
CA TYR A 471 4.31 -18.58 4.89
C TYR A 471 4.61 -17.16 4.41
N PRO A 472 5.77 -16.54 4.74
CA PRO A 472 6.07 -15.17 4.32
C PRO A 472 6.05 -15.04 2.79
N LEU A 473 6.56 -16.06 2.10
CA LEU A 473 6.61 -16.10 0.65
C LEU A 473 5.22 -16.31 0.04
N THR A 474 4.39 -17.19 0.61
CA THR A 474 3.00 -17.39 0.17
C THR A 474 2.20 -16.11 0.27
N LEU A 475 2.26 -15.41 1.42
CA LEU A 475 1.57 -14.14 1.62
C LEU A 475 2.07 -13.08 0.62
N ARG A 476 3.38 -13.01 0.44
CA ARG A 476 3.98 -12.07 -0.51
C ARG A 476 3.50 -12.33 -1.94
N LEU A 477 3.53 -13.58 -2.40
CA LEU A 477 3.07 -13.95 -3.74
C LEU A 477 1.57 -13.72 -3.94
N LYS A 478 0.74 -14.00 -2.93
CA LYS A 478 -0.69 -13.68 -2.97
C LYS A 478 -0.93 -12.16 -3.09
N ASN A 479 -0.17 -11.34 -2.35
CA ASN A 479 -0.23 -9.89 -2.46
C ASN A 479 0.22 -9.36 -3.83
N GLU A 480 1.10 -10.08 -4.53
CA GLU A 480 1.50 -9.76 -5.91
C GLU A 480 0.47 -10.23 -6.96
N GLY A 481 -0.61 -10.91 -6.56
CA GLY A 481 -1.70 -11.35 -7.44
C GLY A 481 -1.62 -12.79 -7.95
N PHE A 482 -0.79 -13.64 -7.34
CA PHE A 482 -0.70 -15.06 -7.69
C PHE A 482 -1.65 -15.94 -6.85
N ARG A 483 -2.18 -17.00 -7.46
CA ARG A 483 -2.82 -18.08 -6.71
C ARG A 483 -1.75 -19.05 -6.24
N VAL A 484 -1.65 -19.28 -4.94
CA VAL A 484 -0.57 -20.12 -4.37
C VAL A 484 -1.17 -21.26 -3.56
N GLY A 485 -0.89 -22.50 -3.97
CA GLY A 485 -1.16 -23.72 -3.20
C GLY A 485 0.13 -24.20 -2.56
N TRP A 486 0.15 -24.36 -1.23
CA TRP A 486 1.32 -24.84 -0.50
C TRP A 486 1.06 -26.20 0.14
N GLU A 487 1.98 -27.14 -0.08
CA GLU A 487 1.98 -28.44 0.55
C GLU A 487 3.31 -28.75 1.25
N SER A 488 3.24 -29.44 2.39
CA SER A 488 4.40 -29.80 3.21
C SER A 488 4.85 -31.25 3.05
N THR A 489 4.06 -32.10 2.37
CA THR A 489 4.41 -33.50 2.09
C THR A 489 4.45 -33.77 0.58
N SER A 490 5.38 -34.60 0.14
CA SER A 490 5.58 -34.84 -1.30
C SER A 490 4.37 -35.53 -1.94
N GLU A 491 3.67 -36.42 -1.24
CA GLU A 491 2.47 -37.09 -1.76
C GLU A 491 1.32 -36.11 -2.03
N LYS A 492 1.10 -35.16 -1.12
CA LYS A 492 0.05 -34.15 -1.27
C LYS A 492 0.43 -33.14 -2.34
N PHE A 493 1.69 -32.72 -2.35
CA PHE A 493 2.19 -31.80 -3.37
C PHE A 493 2.04 -32.37 -4.78
N VAL A 494 2.41 -33.63 -5.00
CA VAL A 494 2.22 -34.33 -6.28
C VAL A 494 0.73 -34.41 -6.64
N SER A 495 -0.12 -34.76 -5.67
CA SER A 495 -1.58 -34.84 -5.88
C SER A 495 -2.17 -33.48 -6.28
N SER A 496 -1.74 -32.41 -5.63
CA SER A 496 -2.13 -31.03 -5.93
C SER A 496 -1.62 -30.61 -7.32
N CYS A 497 -0.36 -30.91 -7.67
CA CYS A 497 0.18 -30.62 -9.01
C CYS A 497 -0.65 -31.28 -10.13
N ASN A 498 -1.12 -32.52 -9.90
CA ASN A 498 -1.92 -33.27 -10.88
C ASN A 498 -3.38 -32.80 -10.96
N GLN A 499 -3.94 -32.25 -9.87
CA GLN A 499 -5.33 -31.79 -9.85
C GLN A 499 -5.46 -30.34 -10.29
N GLU A 500 -4.51 -29.50 -9.84
CA GLU A 500 -4.59 -28.06 -9.98
C GLU A 500 -3.76 -27.52 -11.15
N HIS A 501 -2.84 -28.30 -11.71
CA HIS A 501 -2.00 -27.93 -12.85
C HIS A 501 -1.36 -26.53 -12.73
N PRO A 502 -0.46 -26.31 -11.76
CA PRO A 502 0.15 -25.01 -11.53
C PRO A 502 1.04 -24.56 -12.70
N ASP A 503 0.97 -23.28 -13.08
CA ASP A 503 1.81 -22.70 -14.15
C ASP A 503 3.30 -22.67 -13.79
N LEU A 504 3.62 -22.61 -12.50
CA LEU A 504 5.00 -22.58 -11.99
C LEU A 504 5.10 -23.36 -10.68
N LEU A 505 6.21 -24.06 -10.50
CA LEU A 505 6.54 -24.75 -9.26
C LEU A 505 7.63 -24.00 -8.50
N LEU A 506 7.47 -23.92 -7.19
CA LEU A 506 8.45 -23.35 -6.28
C LEU A 506 8.77 -24.39 -5.21
N LEU A 507 10.03 -24.81 -5.13
CA LEU A 507 10.50 -25.81 -4.17
C LEU A 507 11.39 -25.11 -3.14
N ILE A 508 11.10 -25.25 -1.86
CA ILE A 508 11.97 -24.78 -0.77
C ILE A 508 12.55 -26.00 -0.06
N LEU A 509 13.81 -26.29 -0.35
CA LEU A 509 14.52 -27.46 0.16
C LEU A 509 15.82 -27.02 0.85
N ALA A 510 15.90 -27.22 2.16
CA ALA A 510 17.09 -26.95 2.95
C ALA A 510 17.88 -28.24 3.20
N GLY A 511 19.20 -28.12 3.37
CA GLY A 511 20.10 -29.21 3.71
C GLY A 511 21.27 -29.42 2.75
N GLU A 512 22.00 -30.51 2.98
CA GLU A 512 23.14 -30.90 2.16
C GLU A 512 22.73 -31.15 0.70
N PRO A 513 23.59 -30.83 -0.29
CA PRO A 513 23.25 -30.94 -1.71
C PRO A 513 22.70 -32.30 -2.13
N ASP A 514 23.25 -33.41 -1.61
CA ASP A 514 22.80 -34.76 -1.94
C ASP A 514 21.37 -35.04 -1.46
N ALA A 515 20.99 -34.48 -0.30
CA ALA A 515 19.64 -34.60 0.23
C ALA A 515 18.63 -33.80 -0.61
N VAL A 516 19.02 -32.60 -1.04
CA VAL A 516 18.20 -31.76 -1.92
C VAL A 516 18.01 -32.43 -3.29
N ILE A 517 19.07 -32.98 -3.87
CA ILE A 517 19.01 -33.74 -5.13
C ILE A 517 18.08 -34.95 -4.97
N GLY A 518 18.24 -35.73 -3.88
CA GLY A 518 17.38 -36.87 -3.59
C GLY A 518 15.90 -36.50 -3.47
N ALA A 519 15.57 -35.37 -2.85
CA ALA A 519 14.19 -34.89 -2.72
C ALA A 519 13.58 -34.48 -4.07
N VAL A 520 14.35 -33.81 -4.93
CA VAL A 520 13.93 -33.47 -6.30
C VAL A 520 13.72 -34.74 -7.14
N GLU A 521 14.58 -35.75 -6.97
CA GLU A 521 14.40 -37.03 -7.67
C GLU A 521 13.20 -37.83 -7.16
N ASP A 522 12.92 -37.82 -5.85
CA ASP A 522 11.72 -38.44 -5.26
C ASP A 522 10.43 -37.83 -5.84
N LEU A 523 10.36 -36.50 -5.90
CA LEU A 523 9.21 -35.79 -6.49
C LEU A 523 9.02 -36.12 -7.98
N ASN A 524 10.11 -36.21 -8.74
CA ASN A 524 10.06 -36.61 -10.14
C ASN A 524 9.55 -38.04 -10.30
N GLN A 525 10.06 -38.99 -9.51
CA GLN A 525 9.60 -40.39 -9.52
C GLN A 525 8.12 -40.54 -9.13
N LYS A 526 7.63 -39.68 -8.22
CA LYS A 526 6.22 -39.65 -7.81
C LYS A 526 5.29 -39.00 -8.83
N GLY A 527 5.82 -38.35 -9.86
CA GLY A 527 5.04 -37.87 -11.01
C GLY A 527 5.11 -36.36 -11.27
N VAL A 528 5.98 -35.61 -10.59
CA VAL A 528 6.20 -34.19 -10.93
C VAL A 528 7.09 -34.09 -12.17
N ASP A 529 6.53 -33.61 -13.27
CA ASP A 529 7.28 -33.37 -14.51
C ASP A 529 7.77 -31.91 -14.57
N TYR A 530 9.05 -31.69 -14.24
CA TYR A 530 9.69 -30.37 -14.25
C TYR A 530 9.84 -29.76 -15.65
N ARG A 531 9.75 -30.56 -16.71
CA ARG A 531 9.83 -30.04 -18.09
C ARG A 531 8.51 -29.45 -18.55
N LYS A 532 7.40 -29.81 -17.90
CA LYS A 532 6.07 -29.26 -18.16
C LYS A 532 5.76 -28.04 -17.32
N HIS A 533 6.36 -27.94 -16.13
CA HIS A 533 6.12 -26.85 -15.19
C HIS A 533 7.45 -26.18 -14.84
N PRO A 534 7.70 -24.94 -15.30
CA PRO A 534 8.87 -24.17 -14.91
C PRO A 534 9.04 -24.20 -13.39
N THR A 535 10.22 -24.63 -12.93
CA THR A 535 10.45 -24.89 -11.50
C THR A 535 11.63 -24.07 -10.99
N ILE A 536 11.39 -23.32 -9.91
CA ILE A 536 12.43 -22.59 -9.18
C ILE A 536 12.72 -23.33 -7.87
N LEU A 537 13.99 -23.65 -7.64
CA LEU A 537 14.47 -24.25 -6.40
C LEU A 537 15.11 -23.18 -5.49
N LEU A 538 14.57 -23.02 -4.29
CA LEU A 538 15.17 -22.26 -3.20
C LEU A 538 15.91 -23.23 -2.28
N ALA A 539 17.23 -23.06 -2.19
CA ALA A 539 18.13 -23.89 -1.39
C ALA A 539 19.09 -23.04 -0.55
N ASP A 540 19.87 -23.65 0.34
CA ASP A 540 20.83 -22.92 1.17
C ASP A 540 21.92 -22.25 0.32
N SER A 541 22.34 -21.04 0.72
CA SER A 541 23.28 -20.18 -0.03
C SER A 541 24.59 -20.90 -0.40
N GLY A 542 25.08 -21.80 0.45
CA GLY A 542 26.30 -22.59 0.22
C GLY A 542 26.13 -23.78 -0.73
N SER A 543 24.89 -24.20 -1.01
CA SER A 543 24.57 -25.39 -1.79
C SER A 543 24.29 -25.10 -3.26
N VAL A 544 23.90 -23.86 -3.62
CA VAL A 544 23.47 -23.47 -4.98
C VAL A 544 24.45 -23.91 -6.08
N ALA A 545 25.75 -23.68 -5.92
CA ALA A 545 26.74 -24.03 -6.93
C ALA A 545 26.87 -25.54 -7.17
N ARG A 546 26.59 -26.36 -6.15
CA ARG A 546 26.66 -27.83 -6.23
C ARG A 546 25.40 -28.46 -6.79
N LEU A 547 24.30 -27.71 -6.87
CA LEU A 547 23.01 -28.16 -7.38
C LEU A 547 22.85 -27.95 -8.89
N ALA A 548 23.90 -27.49 -9.59
CA ALA A 548 23.85 -27.22 -11.02
C ALA A 548 23.47 -28.44 -11.89
N SER A 549 23.67 -29.66 -11.41
CA SER A 549 23.21 -30.88 -12.09
C SER A 549 21.69 -30.96 -12.25
N LEU A 550 20.92 -30.27 -11.40
CA LEU A 550 19.46 -30.27 -11.45
C LEU A 550 18.89 -29.52 -12.66
N PHE A 551 19.68 -28.63 -13.30
CA PHE A 551 19.28 -28.01 -14.57
C PHE A 551 19.07 -29.06 -15.67
N GLU A 552 19.88 -30.13 -15.70
CA GLU A 552 19.71 -31.23 -16.67
C GLU A 552 18.42 -32.04 -16.44
N LYS A 553 17.89 -31.99 -15.21
CA LYS A 553 16.62 -32.62 -14.82
C LYS A 553 15.40 -31.76 -15.14
N GLY A 554 15.59 -30.53 -15.62
CA GLY A 554 14.52 -29.62 -16.01
C GLY A 554 14.17 -28.55 -14.98
N ILE A 555 14.94 -28.41 -13.89
CA ILE A 555 14.82 -27.25 -13.01
C ILE A 555 15.24 -26.00 -13.78
N GLU A 556 14.43 -24.95 -13.75
CA GLU A 556 14.64 -23.72 -14.54
C GLU A 556 15.62 -22.78 -13.84
N ASP A 557 15.57 -22.71 -12.52
CA ASP A 557 16.39 -21.77 -11.73
C ASP A 557 16.66 -22.31 -10.33
N ILE A 558 17.82 -21.94 -9.76
CA ILE A 558 18.23 -22.32 -8.41
C ILE A 558 18.73 -21.06 -7.70
N MET A 559 18.16 -20.77 -6.54
CA MET A 559 18.43 -19.55 -5.78
C MET A 559 18.64 -19.84 -4.30
N ALA A 560 19.32 -18.92 -3.62
CA ALA A 560 19.46 -18.98 -2.17
C ALA A 560 18.13 -18.63 -1.49
N ALA A 561 17.68 -19.43 -0.52
CA ALA A 561 16.44 -19.20 0.23
C ALA A 561 16.48 -17.93 1.09
N GLU A 562 17.68 -17.46 1.47
CA GLU A 562 17.91 -16.24 2.26
C GLU A 562 17.87 -14.94 1.41
N SER A 563 17.54 -15.04 0.11
CA SER A 563 17.55 -13.90 -0.81
C SER A 563 16.35 -12.96 -0.62
N ASN A 564 16.52 -11.69 -0.98
CA ASN A 564 15.42 -10.74 -1.12
C ASN A 564 14.37 -11.27 -2.13
N TYR A 565 13.13 -11.49 -1.66
CA TYR A 565 12.01 -12.00 -2.46
C TYR A 565 11.68 -11.14 -3.69
N GLU A 566 12.11 -9.87 -3.74
CA GLU A 566 11.94 -9.01 -4.92
C GLU A 566 12.58 -9.61 -6.18
N LEU A 567 13.77 -10.23 -6.05
CA LEU A 567 14.43 -10.87 -7.19
C LEU A 567 13.67 -12.13 -7.64
N LEU A 568 13.16 -12.91 -6.68
CA LEU A 568 12.35 -14.09 -6.96
C LEU A 568 11.05 -13.69 -7.67
N ILE A 569 10.34 -12.67 -7.18
CA ILE A 569 9.11 -12.15 -7.80
C ILE A 569 9.39 -11.63 -9.21
N GLY A 570 10.49 -10.90 -9.40
CA GLY A 570 10.91 -10.44 -10.73
C GLY A 570 11.16 -11.60 -11.70
N LYS A 571 11.81 -12.67 -11.24
CA LYS A 571 12.05 -13.89 -12.02
C LYS A 571 10.75 -14.63 -12.34
N ILE A 572 9.85 -14.78 -11.36
CA ILE A 572 8.51 -15.38 -11.54
C ILE A 572 7.72 -14.59 -12.59
N ARG A 573 7.69 -13.26 -12.50
CA ARG A 573 7.01 -12.40 -13.48
C ARG A 573 7.58 -12.56 -14.89
N LYS A 574 8.91 -12.63 -15.02
CA LYS A 574 9.56 -12.85 -16.31
C LYS A 574 9.24 -14.23 -16.89
N MET A 575 9.22 -15.27 -16.05
CA MET A 575 8.83 -16.61 -16.47
C MET A 575 7.36 -16.66 -16.88
N GLN A 576 6.48 -16.03 -16.12
CA GLN A 576 5.07 -15.89 -16.45
C GLN A 576 4.89 -15.14 -17.78
N ALA A 577 5.55 -14.00 -17.99
CA ALA A 577 5.53 -13.30 -19.27
C ALA A 577 6.02 -14.20 -20.43
N ARG A 578 7.02 -15.05 -20.21
CA ARG A 578 7.48 -16.03 -21.22
C ARG A 578 6.45 -17.13 -21.46
N ILE A 579 5.81 -17.66 -20.41
CA ILE A 579 4.72 -18.64 -20.51
C ILE A 579 3.56 -18.01 -21.30
N GLU A 580 3.22 -16.76 -20.99
CA GLU A 580 2.21 -15.95 -21.68
C GLU A 580 2.57 -15.64 -23.13
N GLU A 581 3.84 -15.39 -23.46
CA GLU A 581 4.31 -15.18 -24.83
C GLU A 581 4.35 -16.48 -25.65
N GLN A 582 4.72 -17.60 -25.03
CA GLN A 582 4.72 -18.93 -25.64
C GLN A 582 3.31 -19.48 -25.87
N THR A 583 2.38 -19.14 -24.97
CA THR A 583 0.94 -19.36 -25.17
C THR A 583 0.31 -18.27 -26.06
N GLY A 584 0.98 -17.14 -26.25
CA GLY A 584 0.54 -15.91 -26.93
C GLY A 584 0.45 -15.96 -28.47
N GLN A 585 0.50 -17.13 -29.10
CA GLN A 585 -0.17 -17.32 -30.40
C GLN A 585 -1.70 -17.40 -30.27
N LEU A 586 -2.21 -17.47 -29.03
CA LEU A 586 -3.61 -17.34 -28.71
C LEU A 586 -3.85 -16.00 -28.00
N THR A 587 -4.70 -15.17 -28.58
CA THR A 587 -4.91 -13.76 -28.18
C THR A 587 -5.43 -13.60 -26.74
N ALA A 588 -5.13 -12.46 -26.13
CA ALA A 588 -5.62 -12.01 -24.80
C ALA A 588 -7.16 -12.07 -24.59
N GLN A 589 -7.93 -12.39 -25.63
CA GLN A 589 -9.35 -12.77 -25.57
C GLN A 589 -9.58 -14.12 -24.86
N GLU A 590 -8.55 -14.96 -24.73
CA GLU A 590 -8.63 -16.31 -24.14
C GLU A 590 -8.26 -16.39 -22.65
N LYS A 591 -7.82 -15.29 -22.01
CA LYS A 591 -7.38 -15.32 -20.60
C LYS A 591 -8.50 -15.52 -19.57
N ILE A 592 -9.79 -15.51 -19.95
CA ILE A 592 -10.88 -16.02 -19.09
C ILE A 592 -11.51 -17.32 -19.62
N ALA A 593 -10.85 -17.97 -20.58
CA ALA A 593 -11.48 -18.96 -21.43
C ALA A 593 -11.05 -20.40 -21.11
N GLY A 594 -10.86 -20.66 -19.82
CA GLY A 594 -10.62 -21.99 -19.27
C GLY A 594 -11.08 -22.11 -17.83
N ALA A 595 -12.02 -21.28 -17.39
CA ALA A 595 -12.51 -21.33 -16.02
C ALA A 595 -13.26 -22.64 -15.80
N ARG A 596 -12.87 -23.39 -14.76
CA ARG A 596 -13.50 -24.64 -14.34
C ARG A 596 -13.86 -24.57 -12.87
N GLY A 597 -14.97 -25.18 -12.50
CA GLY A 597 -15.38 -25.24 -11.09
C GLY A 597 -16.53 -26.22 -10.87
N ARG A 598 -17.06 -26.24 -9.65
CA ARG A 598 -18.18 -27.09 -9.26
C ARG A 598 -19.46 -26.26 -9.13
N LEU A 599 -20.60 -26.86 -9.46
CA LEU A 599 -21.92 -26.24 -9.26
C LEU A 599 -22.25 -26.00 -7.77
N ALA A 600 -21.63 -26.77 -6.88
CA ALA A 600 -21.75 -26.56 -5.43
C ALA A 600 -21.07 -25.27 -4.96
N ASP A 601 -20.00 -24.84 -5.65
CA ASP A 601 -19.25 -23.62 -5.31
C ASP A 601 -19.87 -22.37 -5.96
N MET A 602 -20.42 -22.54 -7.18
CA MET A 602 -21.10 -21.49 -7.92
C MET A 602 -22.21 -22.13 -8.77
N ASN A 603 -23.47 -21.86 -8.41
CA ASN A 603 -24.62 -22.42 -9.12
C ASN A 603 -24.76 -21.77 -10.52
N ILE A 604 -25.67 -22.29 -11.34
CA ILE A 604 -25.85 -21.82 -12.73
C ILE A 604 -26.29 -20.35 -12.78
N ILE A 605 -27.12 -19.89 -11.84
CA ILE A 605 -27.59 -18.50 -11.76
C ILE A 605 -26.40 -17.58 -11.52
N ASP A 606 -25.57 -17.90 -10.52
CA ASP A 606 -24.38 -17.13 -10.17
C ASP A 606 -23.36 -17.12 -11.32
N LEU A 607 -23.14 -18.27 -11.97
CA LEU A 607 -22.27 -18.40 -13.15
C LEU A 607 -22.75 -17.50 -14.31
N MET A 608 -24.06 -17.48 -14.58
CA MET A 608 -24.64 -16.65 -15.62
C MET A 608 -24.58 -15.15 -15.27
N GLN A 609 -24.85 -14.79 -14.01
CA GLN A 609 -24.75 -13.40 -13.52
C GLN A 609 -23.31 -12.89 -13.50
N ALA A 610 -22.32 -13.76 -13.27
CA ALA A 610 -20.91 -13.41 -13.30
C ALA A 610 -20.42 -13.16 -14.75
N LEU A 611 -20.91 -13.93 -15.71
CA LEU A 611 -20.44 -13.87 -17.10
C LEU A 611 -21.16 -12.82 -17.96
N ALA A 612 -22.43 -12.50 -17.65
CA ALA A 612 -23.24 -11.57 -18.44
C ALA A 612 -22.68 -10.12 -18.50
N PRO A 613 -22.21 -9.50 -17.40
CA PRO A 613 -21.69 -8.12 -17.43
C PRO A 613 -20.41 -7.96 -18.25
N GLY A 614 -19.63 -9.04 -18.38
CA GLY A 614 -18.34 -9.03 -19.09
C GLY A 614 -18.43 -8.90 -20.60
N ARG A 615 -19.65 -8.95 -21.19
CA ARG A 615 -19.91 -8.93 -22.64
C ARG A 615 -19.01 -9.89 -23.43
N ARG A 616 -18.81 -11.11 -22.90
CA ARG A 616 -17.91 -12.12 -23.48
C ARG A 616 -18.64 -13.07 -24.42
N THR A 617 -17.94 -13.61 -25.41
CA THR A 617 -18.43 -14.69 -26.28
C THR A 617 -17.82 -16.00 -25.85
N VAL A 618 -18.62 -16.90 -25.27
CA VAL A 618 -18.14 -18.11 -24.57
C VAL A 618 -19.11 -19.28 -24.71
N ARG A 619 -18.58 -20.50 -24.60
CA ARG A 619 -19.33 -21.74 -24.37
C ARG A 619 -19.20 -22.14 -22.92
N ILE A 620 -20.33 -22.35 -22.25
CA ILE A 620 -20.41 -22.92 -20.92
C ILE A 620 -20.86 -24.37 -21.07
N THR A 621 -20.08 -25.31 -20.53
CA THR A 621 -20.40 -26.74 -20.52
C THR A 621 -20.56 -27.20 -19.08
N ILE A 622 -21.71 -27.74 -18.74
CA ILE A 622 -22.04 -28.19 -17.38
C ILE A 622 -22.33 -29.69 -17.44
N SER A 623 -21.56 -30.47 -16.68
CA SER A 623 -21.68 -31.92 -16.59
C SER A 623 -22.17 -32.32 -15.20
N PRO A 624 -23.25 -33.10 -15.09
CA PRO A 624 -23.68 -33.67 -13.81
C PRO A 624 -22.63 -34.66 -13.26
N LEU A 625 -22.68 -34.94 -11.95
CA LEU A 625 -21.80 -35.92 -11.29
C LEU A 625 -22.16 -37.38 -11.61
N GLU A 626 -23.41 -37.64 -11.95
CA GLU A 626 -23.90 -38.93 -12.45
C GLU A 626 -23.93 -38.93 -13.98
N ASP A 627 -23.81 -40.11 -14.62
CA ASP A 627 -23.85 -40.22 -16.08
C ASP A 627 -25.18 -39.70 -16.63
N GLY A 628 -25.12 -38.59 -17.38
CA GLY A 628 -26.28 -37.90 -17.93
C GLY A 628 -25.92 -36.92 -19.03
N ASN A 629 -26.94 -36.36 -19.68
CA ASN A 629 -26.76 -35.34 -20.71
C ASN A 629 -26.14 -34.07 -20.10
N LYS A 630 -25.21 -33.45 -20.82
CA LYS A 630 -24.55 -32.21 -20.43
C LYS A 630 -25.36 -31.01 -20.91
N LEU A 631 -25.41 -29.95 -20.11
CA LEU A 631 -25.97 -28.67 -20.51
C LEU A 631 -24.87 -27.85 -21.19
N VAL A 632 -25.12 -27.39 -22.40
CA VAL A 632 -24.22 -26.51 -23.16
C VAL A 632 -24.92 -25.18 -23.41
N ILE A 633 -24.28 -24.06 -23.09
CA ILE A 633 -24.83 -22.72 -23.27
C ILE A 633 -23.81 -21.87 -24.04
N TYR A 634 -24.25 -21.20 -25.10
CA TYR A 634 -23.46 -20.26 -25.87
C TYR A 634 -23.90 -18.83 -25.59
N LEU A 635 -22.95 -18.01 -25.15
CA LEU A 635 -23.12 -16.57 -24.99
C LEU A 635 -22.38 -15.88 -26.14
N ASN A 636 -23.02 -14.90 -26.77
CA ASN A 636 -22.39 -13.99 -27.71
C ASN A 636 -22.43 -12.58 -27.13
N LYS A 637 -21.25 -12.01 -26.85
CA LYS A 637 -21.12 -10.69 -26.20
C LYS A 637 -21.98 -10.53 -24.94
N GLY A 638 -22.06 -11.60 -24.14
CA GLY A 638 -22.84 -11.65 -22.90
C GLY A 638 -24.31 -12.04 -23.08
N GLU A 639 -24.84 -12.12 -24.30
CA GLU A 639 -26.23 -12.52 -24.57
C GLU A 639 -26.31 -14.04 -24.83
N ILE A 640 -27.24 -14.73 -24.18
CA ILE A 640 -27.46 -16.16 -24.39
C ILE A 640 -28.16 -16.36 -25.74
N ILE A 641 -27.42 -16.88 -26.72
CA ILE A 641 -27.96 -17.12 -28.06
C ILE A 641 -28.45 -18.55 -28.23
N ASN A 642 -27.86 -19.51 -27.54
CA ASN A 642 -28.18 -20.92 -27.69
C ASN A 642 -27.94 -21.67 -26.39
N ALA A 643 -28.84 -22.60 -26.04
CA ALA A 643 -28.62 -23.57 -24.98
C ALA A 643 -29.20 -24.93 -25.37
N GLU A 644 -28.53 -26.02 -24.98
CA GLU A 644 -28.91 -27.40 -25.31
C GLU A 644 -28.65 -28.35 -24.13
N LEU A 645 -29.64 -29.17 -23.81
CA LEU A 645 -29.56 -30.25 -22.82
C LEU A 645 -30.35 -31.46 -23.32
N GLY A 646 -29.67 -32.41 -23.96
CA GLY A 646 -30.34 -33.54 -24.63
C GLY A 646 -31.29 -33.04 -25.72
N GLU A 647 -32.59 -33.31 -25.58
CA GLU A 647 -33.64 -32.84 -26.50
C GLU A 647 -34.15 -31.42 -26.18
N LEU A 648 -33.81 -30.87 -25.01
CA LEU A 648 -34.24 -29.53 -24.61
C LEU A 648 -33.37 -28.46 -25.26
N LYS A 649 -34.00 -27.36 -25.69
CA LYS A 649 -33.35 -26.23 -26.38
C LYS A 649 -33.77 -24.89 -25.78
N GLY A 650 -32.89 -23.89 -25.88
CA GLY A 650 -33.13 -22.52 -25.43
C GLY A 650 -33.32 -22.44 -23.92
N ALA A 651 -34.16 -21.51 -23.47
CA ALA A 651 -34.40 -21.25 -22.04
C ALA A 651 -34.81 -22.50 -21.24
N GLU A 652 -35.57 -23.43 -21.83
CA GLU A 652 -36.02 -24.65 -21.14
C GLU A 652 -34.86 -25.60 -20.79
N ALA A 653 -33.80 -25.65 -21.61
CA ALA A 653 -32.59 -26.41 -21.27
C ALA A 653 -31.87 -25.81 -20.05
N ILE A 654 -31.89 -24.48 -19.94
CA ILE A 654 -31.27 -23.75 -18.83
C ILE A 654 -32.05 -23.96 -17.54
N TYR A 655 -33.39 -23.86 -17.59
CA TYR A 655 -34.24 -24.07 -16.41
C TYR A 655 -34.08 -25.46 -15.81
N GLU A 656 -33.95 -26.48 -16.65
CA GLU A 656 -33.70 -27.84 -16.17
C GLU A 656 -32.31 -27.95 -15.53
N GLY A 657 -31.27 -27.42 -16.15
CA GLY A 657 -29.94 -27.41 -15.55
C GLY A 657 -29.86 -26.62 -14.23
N MET A 658 -30.63 -25.53 -14.09
CA MET A 658 -30.68 -24.73 -12.86
C MET A 658 -31.14 -25.55 -11.63
N THR A 659 -31.79 -26.70 -11.84
CA THR A 659 -32.18 -27.61 -10.76
C THR A 659 -31.04 -28.49 -10.25
N TRP A 660 -29.89 -28.50 -10.92
CA TRP A 660 -28.77 -29.35 -10.53
C TRP A 660 -28.04 -28.76 -9.31
N ALA A 661 -28.09 -29.47 -8.19
CA ALA A 661 -27.38 -29.09 -6.96
C ALA A 661 -25.87 -29.43 -6.99
N SER A 662 -25.43 -30.25 -7.96
CA SER A 662 -24.04 -30.71 -8.02
C SER A 662 -23.61 -31.06 -9.47
N GLY A 663 -22.34 -30.84 -9.79
CA GLY A 663 -21.78 -31.06 -11.13
C GLY A 663 -20.52 -30.22 -11.34
N ASN A 664 -19.86 -30.40 -12.49
CA ASN A 664 -18.70 -29.61 -12.89
C ASN A 664 -19.05 -28.71 -14.08
N TRP A 665 -18.57 -27.49 -14.07
CA TRP A 665 -18.73 -26.56 -15.18
C TRP A 665 -17.37 -26.14 -15.75
N ILE A 666 -17.37 -25.86 -17.04
CA ILE A 666 -16.21 -25.42 -17.83
C ILE A 666 -16.68 -24.27 -18.72
N VAL A 667 -15.91 -23.18 -18.76
CA VAL A 667 -16.15 -22.02 -19.64
C VAL A 667 -15.00 -21.90 -20.63
N GLU A 668 -15.32 -21.94 -21.92
CA GLU A 668 -14.40 -21.92 -23.05
C GLU A 668 -14.71 -20.72 -23.97
N PRO A 669 -13.72 -20.13 -24.66
CA PRO A 669 -13.99 -19.06 -25.62
C PRO A 669 -14.59 -19.68 -26.87
N VAL A 670 -15.38 -18.91 -27.61
CA VAL A 670 -15.88 -19.33 -28.91
C VAL A 670 -15.68 -18.20 -29.90
N VAL A 671 -15.12 -18.50 -31.07
CA VAL A 671 -15.02 -17.54 -32.17
C VAL A 671 -16.40 -17.36 -32.82
N SER A 672 -16.65 -16.18 -33.41
CA SER A 672 -17.99 -15.87 -33.92
C SER A 672 -18.46 -16.82 -35.04
N GLU A 673 -17.55 -17.46 -35.78
CA GLU A 673 -17.90 -18.47 -36.79
C GLU A 673 -18.34 -19.83 -36.22
N GLU A 674 -18.00 -20.13 -34.96
CA GLU A 674 -18.34 -21.39 -34.28
C GLU A 674 -19.64 -21.30 -33.47
N LEU A 675 -20.27 -20.12 -33.43
CA LEU A 675 -21.53 -19.94 -32.72
C LEU A 675 -22.67 -20.68 -33.42
N PRO A 676 -23.42 -21.52 -32.69
CA PRO A 676 -24.56 -22.23 -33.26
C PRO A 676 -25.71 -21.27 -33.59
N VAL A 677 -26.65 -21.75 -34.41
CA VAL A 677 -27.88 -21.00 -34.73
C VAL A 677 -28.62 -20.68 -33.43
N ARG A 678 -29.07 -19.42 -33.33
CA ARG A 678 -29.83 -18.95 -32.17
C ARG A 678 -31.04 -19.85 -31.94
N ASN A 679 -31.17 -20.39 -30.73
CA ASN A 679 -32.32 -21.18 -30.30
C ASN A 679 -32.99 -20.60 -29.04
N ASN A 680 -32.55 -19.41 -28.60
CA ASN A 680 -33.09 -18.68 -27.47
C ASN A 680 -33.58 -17.29 -27.90
N GLU A 681 -34.85 -17.01 -27.61
CA GLU A 681 -35.53 -15.74 -27.89
C GLU A 681 -35.73 -14.88 -26.63
N SER A 682 -35.52 -15.46 -25.44
CA SER A 682 -35.70 -14.77 -24.16
C SER A 682 -34.44 -14.01 -23.77
N SER A 683 -34.60 -12.83 -23.15
CA SER A 683 -33.47 -12.10 -22.58
C SER A 683 -32.87 -12.85 -21.38
N ASN A 684 -31.60 -12.60 -21.08
CA ASN A 684 -30.93 -13.20 -19.92
C ASN A 684 -31.71 -12.95 -18.62
N ASP A 685 -32.17 -11.72 -18.39
CA ASP A 685 -32.90 -11.35 -17.17
C ASP A 685 -34.23 -12.10 -17.05
N SER A 686 -34.95 -12.26 -18.17
CA SER A 686 -36.19 -13.03 -18.21
C SER A 686 -35.96 -14.50 -17.88
N ILE A 687 -34.87 -15.10 -18.39
CA ILE A 687 -34.49 -16.48 -18.09
C ILE A 687 -34.12 -16.61 -16.59
N LEU A 688 -33.33 -15.70 -16.04
CA LEU A 688 -32.93 -15.77 -14.64
C LEU A 688 -34.13 -15.61 -13.69
N MET A 689 -35.05 -14.67 -13.98
CA MET A 689 -36.24 -14.46 -13.16
C MET A 689 -37.20 -15.66 -13.20
N GLU A 690 -37.52 -16.15 -14.40
CA GLU A 690 -38.42 -17.30 -14.57
C GLU A 690 -37.80 -18.59 -14.00
N GLY A 691 -36.49 -18.79 -14.18
CA GLY A 691 -35.76 -19.91 -13.60
C GLY A 691 -35.77 -19.92 -12.08
N ALA A 692 -35.51 -18.76 -11.46
CA ALA A 692 -35.59 -18.60 -10.00
C ALA A 692 -37.01 -18.84 -9.46
N TYR A 693 -38.04 -18.37 -10.17
CA TYR A 693 -39.44 -18.61 -9.82
C TYR A 693 -39.78 -20.10 -9.84
N ARG A 694 -39.42 -20.81 -10.92
CA ARG A 694 -39.67 -22.26 -11.06
C ARG A 694 -38.92 -23.09 -10.01
N LEU A 695 -37.71 -22.67 -9.64
CA LEU A 695 -36.94 -23.31 -8.56
C LEU A 695 -37.65 -23.18 -7.20
N ASP A 696 -38.14 -21.99 -6.85
CA ASP A 696 -38.89 -21.76 -5.61
C ASP A 696 -40.19 -22.58 -5.60
N GLU A 697 -40.93 -22.66 -6.72
CA GLU A 697 -42.10 -23.54 -6.83
C GLU A 697 -41.76 -25.02 -6.62
N LYS A 698 -40.68 -25.53 -7.23
CA LYS A 698 -40.26 -26.93 -7.06
C LYS A 698 -39.80 -27.23 -5.62
N MET A 699 -39.11 -26.30 -4.96
CA MET A 699 -38.73 -26.43 -3.55
C MET A 699 -39.96 -26.48 -2.64
N ARG A 700 -40.95 -25.60 -2.87
CA ARG A 700 -42.23 -25.61 -2.11
C ARG A 700 -43.06 -26.87 -2.35
N ALA A 701 -42.93 -27.49 -3.53
CA ALA A 701 -43.63 -28.73 -3.88
C ALA A 701 -42.93 -30.01 -3.36
N GLY A 702 -41.77 -29.92 -2.70
CA GLY A 702 -41.05 -31.06 -2.11
C GLY A 702 -40.51 -32.08 -3.14
N LYS A 703 -40.16 -31.63 -4.35
CA LYS A 703 -39.69 -32.48 -5.45
C LYS A 703 -38.19 -32.36 -5.77
N LEU A 704 -37.41 -31.71 -4.90
CA LEU A 704 -35.96 -31.49 -5.02
C LEU A 704 -35.24 -32.00 -3.78
#